data_AF-A0A821NNI5-F1
#
_entry.id   AF-A0A821NNI5-F1
#
_cell.length_a   1.000
_cell.length_b   1.000
_cell.length_c   1.000
_cell.angle_alpha   90.00
_cell.angle_beta   90.00
_cell.angle_gamma   90.00
#
_symmetry.space_group_name_H-M   'P 1'
#
loop_
_entity.id
_entity.type
_entity.pdbx_description
1 polymer ?
#
loop_
_entity_poly.entity_id
_entity_poly.type
_entity_poly.pdbx_seq_one_letter_code
_entity_poly.pdbx_strand_id
1 'polypeptide(L)'
;MLHLPSMLTYGFLSFSMAFLNKALFEISDFQNSLFVVFVQLLFVILSFQILGYIQFMPVPVMTQNDFYTFLVPSIFYSLSTILSLQALMKLNVAIYVVIKRCTPAFTFLLQSIILKKKKLDFKTGLCVLAITSGAVITSISDLTFHMESYIIGSLSVIFQSLYLLTVQRCSEQKTSSEVLYINSLISLPIVFIVMITFSNELSSVLSYNGYKTFSFWLYFLSSTLGGGLLNGTTFWCIMRNSALTTSVVGVLKSILQVFFGLFVFDRFSININTIIGIALSLLAGTMFSYFEYTAKHKKSATSMNHIDCEEQNQQSTNSPFDTQGIITNSEKYNADTMNIYILFIFIWDLFSFILCNKPCSREGSRVVRDYFTRALGPIYEKNHIAIPLECVFSPMRDIFYRQELNKIKISNDKWLCKYCNKTFYSEYYLDIHFGNRHNDTLLKSEQSICLSDYCSIFRCDVLKRRKKSLKSLNPLTRESRGTKRKPRKIINQQQLSALRTYCTSLMNQCIPDNVNYDTRAKLQHQMHAEVCAYLTANKYFELPTYRKPLVNFTVVFCLVIFIGMCLVGIGVVTHSDWKLDDNDEYQSGKHLSDESISAATALLSTTPANGIVHSSKNAQLFIRQRVQFKSCEGECQHLHSHSHSHHHHHHHEHI
;
A
#
# COMPACT_ATOMS: atom_id res chain seq x y z
N MET A 1 -12.16 21.07 4.27
CA MET A 1 -11.45 20.14 5.19
C MET A 1 -10.38 19.32 4.44
N LEU A 2 -9.59 18.48 5.13
CA LEU A 2 -8.81 17.41 4.48
C LEU A 2 -9.79 16.29 4.08
N HIS A 3 -9.77 15.84 2.82
CA HIS A 3 -10.75 14.86 2.35
C HIS A 3 -10.27 13.43 2.66
N LEU A 4 -10.58 12.99 3.89
CA LEU A 4 -10.18 11.67 4.40
C LEU A 4 -10.69 10.48 3.56
N PRO A 5 -11.93 10.48 3.01
CA PRO A 5 -12.42 9.35 2.21
C PRO A 5 -11.57 9.06 0.96
N SER A 6 -11.07 10.09 0.25
CA SER A 6 -10.20 9.87 -0.91
C SER A 6 -8.79 9.39 -0.52
N MET A 7 -8.30 9.76 0.67
CA MET A 7 -7.04 9.22 1.22
C MET A 7 -7.16 7.75 1.61
N LEU A 8 -8.25 7.37 2.30
CA LEU A 8 -8.48 5.99 2.74
C LEU A 8 -8.74 5.04 1.57
N THR A 9 -9.56 5.44 0.60
CA THR A 9 -9.83 4.64 -0.61
C THR A 9 -8.58 4.45 -1.47
N TYR A 10 -7.82 5.51 -1.75
CA TYR A 10 -6.50 5.42 -2.40
C TYR A 10 -5.55 4.51 -1.61
N GLY A 11 -5.44 4.70 -0.30
CA GLY A 11 -4.57 3.90 0.58
C GLY A 11 -4.91 2.41 0.54
N PHE A 12 -6.19 2.05 0.61
CA PHE A 12 -6.68 0.68 0.56
C PHE A 12 -6.46 0.02 -0.81
N LEU A 13 -6.87 0.68 -1.90
CA LEU A 13 -6.66 0.17 -3.27
C LEU A 13 -5.17 -0.01 -3.57
N SER A 14 -4.35 0.96 -3.17
CA SER A 14 -2.90 0.96 -3.37
C SER A 14 -2.16 -0.02 -2.45
N PHE A 15 -2.77 -0.43 -1.33
CA PHE A 15 -2.33 -1.55 -0.51
C PHE A 15 -2.62 -2.87 -1.23
N SER A 16 -3.89 -3.11 -1.59
CA SER A 16 -4.40 -4.34 -2.21
C SER A 16 -3.71 -4.65 -3.55
N MET A 17 -3.52 -3.62 -4.38
CA MET A 17 -2.90 -3.74 -5.70
C MET A 17 -1.46 -4.29 -5.66
N ALA A 18 -0.72 -4.07 -4.56
CA ALA A 18 0.62 -4.64 -4.42
C ALA A 18 0.60 -6.17 -4.27
N PHE A 19 -0.45 -6.74 -3.67
CA PHE A 19 -0.63 -8.20 -3.57
C PHE A 19 -1.12 -8.80 -4.88
N LEU A 20 -2.05 -8.12 -5.57
CA LEU A 20 -2.55 -8.55 -6.89
C LEU A 20 -1.44 -8.58 -7.93
N ASN A 21 -0.65 -7.50 -8.06
CA ASN A 21 0.51 -7.46 -8.95
C ASN A 21 1.54 -8.54 -8.59
N LYS A 22 1.79 -8.77 -7.30
CA LYS A 22 2.71 -9.83 -6.86
C LYS A 22 2.18 -11.23 -7.20
N ALA A 23 0.89 -11.49 -7.07
CA ALA A 23 0.28 -12.76 -7.49
C ALA A 23 0.43 -12.95 -9.01
N LEU A 24 0.11 -11.93 -9.81
CA LEU A 24 0.24 -11.95 -11.26
C LEU A 24 1.68 -12.22 -11.72
N PHE A 25 2.65 -11.52 -11.13
CA PHE A 25 4.06 -11.59 -11.54
C PHE A 25 4.83 -12.79 -10.96
N GLU A 26 4.57 -13.22 -9.72
CA GLU A 26 5.35 -14.26 -9.02
C GLU A 26 4.67 -15.64 -8.98
N ILE A 27 3.33 -15.72 -9.06
CA ILE A 27 2.59 -17.01 -9.00
C ILE A 27 2.22 -17.51 -10.39
N SER A 28 1.73 -16.64 -11.27
CA SER A 28 1.51 -16.95 -12.69
C SER A 28 2.76 -16.77 -13.56
N ASP A 29 3.87 -16.24 -13.02
CA ASP A 29 5.13 -16.02 -13.75
C ASP A 29 4.98 -15.10 -14.99
N PHE A 30 3.98 -14.20 -14.98
CA PHE A 30 3.71 -13.26 -16.06
C PHE A 30 4.48 -11.96 -15.85
N GLN A 31 5.75 -11.92 -16.25
CA GLN A 31 6.68 -10.82 -15.92
C GLN A 31 6.60 -9.59 -16.84
N ASN A 32 5.49 -9.40 -17.56
CA ASN A 32 5.30 -8.32 -18.55
C ASN A 32 4.56 -7.12 -17.92
N SER A 33 5.32 -6.18 -17.36
CA SER A 33 4.78 -5.10 -16.53
C SER A 33 4.20 -3.92 -17.32
N LEU A 34 4.80 -3.57 -18.46
CA LEU A 34 4.34 -2.49 -19.33
C LEU A 34 3.07 -2.91 -20.09
N PHE A 35 2.96 -4.18 -20.48
CA PHE A 35 1.74 -4.73 -21.05
C PHE A 35 0.55 -4.64 -20.09
N VAL A 36 0.75 -4.94 -18.80
CA VAL A 36 -0.31 -4.78 -17.78
C VAL A 36 -0.75 -3.32 -17.64
N VAL A 37 0.20 -2.38 -17.64
CA VAL A 37 -0.12 -0.93 -17.62
C VAL A 37 -0.89 -0.51 -18.88
N PHE A 38 -0.47 -0.96 -20.07
CA PHE A 38 -1.19 -0.71 -21.32
C PHE A 38 -2.65 -1.20 -21.26
N VAL A 39 -2.87 -2.43 -20.78
CA VAL A 39 -4.22 -2.99 -20.62
C VAL A 39 -5.04 -2.27 -19.54
N GLN A 40 -4.42 -1.77 -18.47
CA GLN A 40 -5.09 -0.93 -17.46
C GLN A 40 -5.57 0.40 -18.06
N LEU A 41 -4.74 1.08 -18.86
CA LEU A 41 -5.11 2.32 -19.53
C LEU A 41 -6.23 2.08 -20.56
N LEU A 42 -6.12 1.01 -21.35
CA LEU A 42 -7.15 0.61 -22.31
C LEU A 42 -8.47 0.28 -21.61
N PHE A 43 -8.44 -0.45 -20.49
CA PHE A 43 -9.62 -0.76 -19.68
C PHE A 43 -10.32 0.51 -19.16
N VAL A 44 -9.58 1.53 -18.72
CA VAL A 44 -10.15 2.82 -18.33
C VAL A 44 -10.87 3.47 -19.52
N ILE A 45 -10.20 3.59 -20.67
CA ILE A 45 -10.78 4.23 -21.87
C ILE A 45 -12.07 3.51 -22.32
N LEU A 46 -12.03 2.18 -22.42
CA LEU A 46 -13.19 1.36 -22.79
C LEU A 46 -14.31 1.46 -21.76
N SER A 47 -14.00 1.54 -20.45
CA SER A 47 -15.02 1.69 -19.40
C SER A 47 -15.80 3.00 -19.56
N PHE A 48 -15.11 4.12 -19.84
CA PHE A 48 -15.77 5.40 -20.11
C PHE A 48 -16.63 5.35 -21.38
N GLN A 49 -16.16 4.71 -22.46
CA GLN A 49 -16.92 4.56 -23.69
C GLN A 49 -18.18 3.70 -23.50
N ILE A 50 -18.08 2.59 -22.76
CA ILE A 50 -19.21 1.69 -22.48
C ILE A 50 -20.24 2.38 -21.58
N LEU A 51 -19.81 3.04 -20.49
CA LEU A 51 -20.71 3.76 -19.59
C LEU A 51 -21.38 4.95 -20.28
N GLY A 52 -20.69 5.61 -21.22
CA GLY A 52 -21.26 6.64 -22.08
C GLY A 52 -22.25 6.12 -23.11
N TYR A 53 -22.00 4.95 -23.72
CA TYR A 53 -22.95 4.30 -24.61
C TYR A 53 -24.25 3.89 -23.89
N ILE A 54 -24.13 3.44 -22.63
CA ILE A 54 -25.26 3.12 -21.74
C ILE A 54 -25.96 4.41 -21.22
N GLN A 55 -25.48 5.60 -21.59
CA GLN A 55 -25.96 6.91 -21.12
C GLN A 55 -25.90 7.11 -19.59
N PHE A 56 -25.09 6.31 -18.89
CA PHE A 56 -24.94 6.42 -17.43
C PHE A 56 -24.14 7.67 -17.04
N MET A 57 -23.19 8.09 -17.89
CA MET A 57 -22.34 9.26 -17.66
C MET A 57 -21.82 9.83 -19.00
N PRO A 58 -21.79 11.16 -19.19
CA PRO A 58 -21.25 11.75 -20.41
C PRO A 58 -19.75 11.44 -20.59
N VAL A 59 -19.35 11.09 -21.82
CA VAL A 59 -17.93 10.85 -22.15
C VAL A 59 -17.19 12.19 -22.19
N PRO A 60 -16.09 12.37 -21.44
CA PRO A 60 -15.27 13.57 -21.51
C PRO A 60 -14.75 13.84 -22.93
N VAL A 61 -14.93 15.06 -23.42
CA VAL A 61 -14.38 15.51 -24.71
C VAL A 61 -12.99 16.09 -24.46
N MET A 62 -11.98 15.60 -25.19
CA MET A 62 -10.63 16.17 -25.13
C MET A 62 -10.53 17.36 -26.07
N THR A 63 -10.25 18.56 -25.55
CA THR A 63 -9.93 19.72 -26.40
C THR A 63 -8.45 19.71 -26.81
N GLN A 64 -8.11 20.44 -27.86
CA GLN A 64 -6.72 20.58 -28.31
C GLN A 64 -5.81 21.22 -27.24
N ASN A 65 -6.34 22.14 -26.43
CA ASN A 65 -5.61 22.73 -25.30
C ASN A 65 -5.33 21.68 -24.20
N ASP A 66 -6.26 20.76 -23.96
CA ASP A 66 -6.08 19.67 -22.99
C ASP A 66 -4.98 18.71 -23.42
N PHE A 67 -4.89 18.40 -24.72
CA PHE A 67 -3.83 17.57 -25.26
C PHE A 67 -2.44 18.14 -24.92
N TYR A 68 -2.16 19.39 -25.27
CA TYR A 68 -0.86 20.01 -24.96
C TYR A 68 -0.62 20.16 -23.45
N THR A 69 -1.68 20.44 -22.67
CA THR A 69 -1.61 20.57 -21.21
C THR A 69 -1.29 19.24 -20.50
N PHE A 70 -1.83 18.11 -20.98
CA PHE A 70 -1.63 16.78 -20.39
C PHE A 70 -0.50 15.96 -21.03
N LEU A 71 0.02 16.38 -22.19
CA LEU A 71 1.19 15.74 -22.83
C LEU A 71 2.42 15.70 -21.91
N VAL A 72 2.73 16.81 -21.22
CA VAL A 72 3.89 16.89 -20.30
C VAL A 72 3.74 15.93 -19.10
N PRO A 73 2.60 15.87 -18.38
CA PRO A 73 2.31 14.80 -17.43
C PRO A 73 2.53 13.39 -17.98
N SER A 74 1.99 13.07 -19.17
CA SER A 74 2.09 11.72 -19.75
C SER A 74 3.52 11.34 -20.15
N ILE A 75 4.35 12.30 -20.55
CA ILE A 75 5.79 12.10 -20.76
C ILE A 75 6.51 11.81 -19.43
N PHE A 76 6.25 12.58 -18.37
CA PHE A 76 6.85 12.34 -17.06
C PHE A 76 6.41 11.00 -16.44
N TYR A 77 5.15 10.60 -16.62
CA TYR A 77 4.66 9.28 -16.26
C TYR A 77 5.47 8.17 -16.96
N SER A 78 5.65 8.30 -18.27
CA SER A 78 6.34 7.30 -19.10
C SER A 78 7.85 7.23 -18.81
N LEU A 79 8.50 8.37 -18.59
CA LEU A 79 9.91 8.40 -18.14
C LEU A 79 10.07 7.78 -16.75
N SER A 80 9.13 8.06 -15.83
CA SER A 80 9.13 7.43 -14.51
C SER A 80 8.97 5.91 -14.61
N THR A 81 8.02 5.38 -15.39
CA THR A 81 7.83 3.93 -15.52
C THR A 81 9.07 3.24 -16.08
N ILE A 82 9.66 3.74 -17.17
CA ILE A 82 10.90 3.21 -17.79
C ILE A 82 12.05 3.17 -16.79
N LEU A 83 12.42 4.33 -16.23
CA LEU A 83 13.56 4.43 -15.31
C LEU A 83 13.33 3.57 -14.06
N SER A 84 12.09 3.47 -13.61
CA SER A 84 11.75 2.67 -12.43
C SER A 84 11.81 1.16 -12.72
N LEU A 85 11.56 0.72 -13.96
CA LEU A 85 11.75 -0.66 -14.41
C LEU A 85 13.24 -1.00 -14.57
N GLN A 86 14.02 -0.10 -15.17
CA GLN A 86 15.48 -0.23 -15.27
C GLN A 86 16.14 -0.29 -13.88
N ALA A 87 15.68 0.53 -12.93
CA ALA A 87 16.13 0.48 -11.54
C ALA A 87 15.77 -0.86 -10.87
N LEU A 88 14.57 -1.42 -11.13
CA LEU A 88 14.17 -2.74 -10.63
C LEU A 88 14.97 -3.92 -11.22
N MET A 89 15.51 -3.77 -12.43
CA MET A 89 16.40 -4.79 -13.02
C MET A 89 17.79 -4.84 -12.37
N LYS A 90 18.28 -3.69 -11.88
CA LYS A 90 19.65 -3.57 -11.33
C LYS A 90 19.71 -3.53 -9.79
N LEU A 91 18.69 -3.02 -9.12
CA LEU A 91 18.60 -2.98 -7.65
C LEU A 91 17.83 -4.19 -7.11
N ASN A 92 18.20 -4.62 -5.90
CA ASN A 92 17.32 -5.47 -5.11
C ASN A 92 16.01 -4.71 -4.80
N VAL A 93 14.86 -5.40 -4.92
CA VAL A 93 13.52 -4.85 -4.74
C VAL A 93 13.38 -4.07 -3.41
N ALA A 94 14.02 -4.54 -2.34
CA ALA A 94 14.03 -3.87 -1.03
C ALA A 94 14.62 -2.45 -1.09
N ILE A 95 15.75 -2.27 -1.80
CA ILE A 95 16.46 -0.99 -1.93
C ILE A 95 15.64 -0.01 -2.78
N TYR A 96 15.12 -0.48 -3.91
CA TYR A 96 14.27 0.33 -4.78
C TYR A 96 13.00 0.84 -4.06
N VAL A 97 12.43 0.04 -3.15
CA VAL A 97 11.33 0.48 -2.27
C VAL A 97 11.75 1.63 -1.35
N VAL A 98 13.01 1.68 -0.88
CA VAL A 98 13.53 2.83 -0.13
C VAL A 98 13.52 4.09 -0.99
N ILE A 99 14.07 3.99 -2.21
CA ILE A 99 14.14 5.12 -3.14
C ILE A 99 12.73 5.66 -3.42
N LYS A 100 11.75 4.77 -3.66
CA LYS A 100 10.33 5.17 -3.82
C LYS A 100 9.69 5.77 -2.57
N ARG A 101 10.14 5.44 -1.36
CA ARG A 101 9.69 6.12 -0.14
C ARG A 101 10.25 7.54 0.02
N CYS A 102 11.26 7.94 -0.77
CA CYS A 102 11.75 9.32 -0.81
C CYS A 102 10.89 10.26 -1.69
N THR A 103 9.88 9.75 -2.40
CA THR A 103 8.97 10.56 -3.25
C THR A 103 8.39 11.81 -2.56
N PRO A 104 7.96 11.78 -1.28
CA PRO A 104 7.43 12.97 -0.61
C PRO A 104 8.45 14.10 -0.48
N ALA A 105 9.74 13.81 -0.29
CA ALA A 105 10.77 14.84 -0.21
C ALA A 105 10.99 15.55 -1.55
N PHE A 106 11.11 14.79 -2.64
CA PHE A 106 11.20 15.37 -3.99
C PHE A 106 9.91 16.14 -4.36
N THR A 107 8.74 15.61 -3.99
CA THR A 107 7.45 16.31 -4.19
C THR A 107 7.40 17.62 -3.40
N PHE A 108 7.84 17.63 -2.13
CA PHE A 108 7.87 18.84 -1.30
C PHE A 108 8.83 19.91 -1.85
N LEU A 109 10.02 19.50 -2.32
CA LEU A 109 11.01 20.41 -2.89
C LEU A 109 10.56 21.02 -4.23
N LEU A 110 9.94 20.21 -5.11
CA LEU A 110 9.53 20.65 -6.44
C LEU A 110 8.20 21.42 -6.45
N GLN A 111 7.34 21.29 -5.42
CA GLN A 111 6.00 21.89 -5.44
C GLN A 111 6.03 23.43 -5.57
N SER A 112 7.01 24.10 -4.97
CA SER A 112 7.12 25.57 -5.01
C SER A 112 7.41 26.07 -6.43
N ILE A 113 8.32 25.37 -7.14
CA ILE A 113 8.72 25.66 -8.51
C ILE A 113 7.55 25.41 -9.48
N ILE A 114 6.86 24.25 -9.36
CA ILE A 114 5.84 23.83 -10.33
C ILE A 114 4.48 24.52 -10.09
N LEU A 115 4.01 24.62 -8.85
CA LEU A 115 2.69 25.19 -8.56
C LEU A 115 2.72 26.73 -8.52
N LYS A 116 3.88 27.35 -8.19
CA LYS A 116 4.08 28.81 -7.99
C LYS A 116 3.23 29.48 -6.89
N LYS A 117 2.08 28.89 -6.51
CA LYS A 117 1.12 29.41 -5.52
C LYS A 117 1.35 28.95 -4.06
N LYS A 118 2.20 27.93 -3.79
CA LYS A 118 2.41 27.35 -2.44
C LYS A 118 3.82 27.66 -1.91
N LYS A 119 3.92 28.48 -0.87
CA LYS A 119 5.17 28.71 -0.11
C LYS A 119 5.56 27.43 0.65
N LEU A 120 6.85 27.19 0.82
CA LEU A 120 7.37 26.07 1.62
C LEU A 120 7.21 26.40 3.10
N ASP A 121 6.30 25.71 3.79
CA ASP A 121 6.20 25.78 5.24
C ASP A 121 7.28 24.89 5.89
N PHE A 122 8.03 25.48 6.82
CA PHE A 122 9.13 24.81 7.51
C PHE A 122 8.65 23.62 8.36
N LYS A 123 7.49 23.74 9.01
CA LYS A 123 6.93 22.66 9.85
C LYS A 123 6.56 21.44 9.01
N THR A 124 5.88 21.68 7.90
CA THR A 124 5.55 20.66 6.89
C THR A 124 6.81 20.01 6.31
N GLY A 125 7.85 20.80 6.02
CA GLY A 125 9.15 20.29 5.55
C GLY A 125 9.84 19.38 6.55
N LEU A 126 9.85 19.73 7.84
CA LEU A 126 10.41 18.91 8.92
C LEU A 126 9.71 17.54 9.00
N CYS A 127 8.38 17.50 8.91
CA CYS A 127 7.63 16.24 8.88
C CYS A 127 8.00 15.39 7.66
N VAL A 128 8.11 15.99 6.47
CA VAL A 128 8.50 15.26 5.25
C VAL A 128 9.90 14.65 5.37
N LEU A 129 10.87 15.38 5.94
CA LEU A 129 12.22 14.87 6.21
C LEU A 129 12.24 13.74 7.26
N ALA A 130 11.39 13.82 8.29
CA ALA A 130 11.23 12.75 9.27
C ALA A 130 10.56 11.48 8.67
N ILE A 131 9.57 11.65 7.78
CA ILE A 131 8.95 10.53 7.04
C ILE A 131 9.99 9.80 6.18
N THR A 132 10.80 10.53 5.41
CA THR A 132 11.80 9.91 4.52
C THR A 132 13.01 9.35 5.25
N SER A 133 13.48 9.97 6.34
CA SER A 133 14.54 9.39 7.16
C SER A 133 14.11 8.09 7.84
N GLY A 134 12.89 8.00 8.40
CA GLY A 134 12.34 6.75 8.94
C GLY A 134 12.26 5.64 7.88
N ALA A 135 11.89 5.99 6.65
CA ALA A 135 11.87 5.07 5.52
C ALA A 135 13.27 4.53 5.14
N VAL A 136 14.32 5.36 5.22
CA VAL A 136 15.72 4.96 4.99
C VAL A 136 16.24 4.08 6.13
N ILE A 137 16.02 4.48 7.38
CA ILE A 137 16.42 3.72 8.59
C ILE A 137 15.82 2.31 8.57
N THR A 138 14.56 2.18 8.14
CA THR A 138 13.83 0.89 8.04
C THR A 138 14.60 -0.16 7.22
N SER A 139 15.36 0.27 6.22
CA SER A 139 15.98 -0.58 5.19
C SER A 139 17.51 -0.45 5.11
N ILE A 140 18.14 0.23 6.08
CA ILE A 140 19.59 0.43 6.13
C ILE A 140 20.37 -0.91 6.16
N SER A 141 19.75 -1.97 6.68
CA SER A 141 20.31 -3.33 6.74
C SER A 141 20.39 -4.06 5.38
N ASP A 142 19.69 -3.57 4.35
CA ASP A 142 19.58 -4.21 3.03
C ASP A 142 20.30 -3.42 1.91
N LEU A 143 21.07 -2.38 2.24
CA LEU A 143 21.78 -1.54 1.28
C LEU A 143 22.92 -2.29 0.57
N THR A 144 22.87 -2.36 -0.76
CA THR A 144 23.97 -2.82 -1.63
C THR A 144 24.40 -1.69 -2.56
N PHE A 145 25.69 -1.38 -2.64
CA PHE A 145 26.16 -0.13 -3.26
C PHE A 145 26.45 -0.28 -4.77
N HIS A 146 25.48 0.09 -5.62
CA HIS A 146 25.60 0.16 -7.08
C HIS A 146 25.21 1.56 -7.58
N MET A 147 26.16 2.50 -7.62
CA MET A 147 25.91 3.94 -7.83
C MET A 147 25.03 4.26 -9.05
N GLU A 148 25.33 3.67 -10.22
CA GLU A 148 24.55 3.85 -11.44
C GLU A 148 23.04 3.58 -11.22
N SER A 149 22.74 2.54 -10.44
CA SER A 149 21.37 2.08 -10.21
C SER A 149 20.63 2.95 -9.18
N TYR A 150 21.35 3.56 -8.22
CA TYR A 150 20.80 4.60 -7.35
C TYR A 150 20.49 5.89 -8.10
N ILE A 151 21.31 6.28 -9.07
CA ILE A 151 21.07 7.46 -9.92
C ILE A 151 19.80 7.24 -10.75
N ILE A 152 19.69 6.13 -11.48
CA ILE A 152 18.50 5.77 -12.27
C ILE A 152 17.26 5.69 -11.37
N GLY A 153 17.37 5.04 -10.20
CA GLY A 153 16.28 4.95 -9.23
C GLY A 153 15.81 6.32 -8.72
N SER A 154 16.75 7.19 -8.35
CA SER A 154 16.44 8.54 -7.83
C SER A 154 15.79 9.40 -8.92
N LEU A 155 16.30 9.33 -10.15
CA LEU A 155 15.73 10.02 -11.30
C LEU A 155 14.29 9.55 -11.59
N SER A 156 14.01 8.24 -11.46
CA SER A 156 12.65 7.70 -11.63
C SER A 156 11.64 8.31 -10.65
N VAL A 157 12.07 8.64 -9.43
CA VAL A 157 11.26 9.24 -8.36
C VAL A 157 11.15 10.76 -8.51
N ILE A 158 12.16 11.42 -9.06
CA ILE A 158 12.06 12.83 -9.49
C ILE A 158 10.99 12.96 -10.56
N PHE A 159 11.02 12.14 -11.62
CA PHE A 159 9.98 12.13 -12.66
C PHE A 159 8.60 11.72 -12.10
N GLN A 160 8.54 10.80 -11.14
CA GLN A 160 7.28 10.47 -10.45
C GLN A 160 6.71 11.68 -9.69
N SER A 161 7.57 12.48 -9.04
CA SER A 161 7.18 13.69 -8.31
C SER A 161 6.73 14.80 -9.26
N LEU A 162 7.46 15.00 -10.38
CA LEU A 162 7.07 15.92 -11.45
C LEU A 162 5.71 15.55 -12.03
N TYR A 163 5.48 14.28 -12.38
CA TYR A 163 4.17 13.79 -12.84
C TYR A 163 3.04 14.18 -11.88
N LEU A 164 3.16 13.85 -10.59
CA LEU A 164 2.11 14.17 -9.60
C LEU A 164 1.84 15.68 -9.48
N LEU A 165 2.89 16.51 -9.50
CA LEU A 165 2.79 17.97 -9.39
C LEU A 165 2.24 18.63 -10.65
N THR A 166 2.66 18.18 -11.84
CA THR A 166 2.14 18.71 -13.10
C THR A 166 0.68 18.27 -13.31
N VAL A 167 0.30 17.03 -12.97
CA VAL A 167 -1.11 16.64 -12.93
C VAL A 167 -1.91 17.56 -12.01
N GLN A 168 -1.45 17.77 -10.76
CA GLN A 168 -2.15 18.65 -9.81
C GLN A 168 -2.36 20.07 -10.37
N ARG A 169 -1.37 20.61 -11.10
CA ARG A 169 -1.46 21.92 -11.76
C ARG A 169 -2.45 21.91 -12.93
N CYS A 170 -2.42 20.87 -13.77
CA CYS A 170 -3.24 20.77 -14.98
C CYS A 170 -4.71 20.44 -14.72
N SER A 171 -5.06 20.07 -13.48
CA SER A 171 -6.41 19.66 -13.09
C SER A 171 -7.15 20.66 -12.18
N GLU A 172 -6.58 21.85 -11.91
CA GLU A 172 -7.26 22.91 -11.12
C GLU A 172 -8.65 23.31 -11.65
N GLN A 173 -8.96 23.03 -12.93
CA GLN A 173 -10.21 23.39 -13.62
C GLN A 173 -10.91 22.17 -14.27
N LYS A 174 -10.67 20.95 -13.79
CA LYS A 174 -11.30 19.73 -14.34
C LYS A 174 -11.74 18.76 -13.25
N THR A 175 -12.80 18.02 -13.53
CA THR A 175 -13.25 16.91 -12.67
C THR A 175 -12.23 15.77 -12.66
N SER A 176 -12.25 14.95 -11.61
CA SER A 176 -11.31 13.82 -11.48
C SER A 176 -11.49 12.75 -12.57
N SER A 177 -12.71 12.62 -13.12
CA SER A 177 -13.07 11.68 -14.18
C SER A 177 -12.56 12.14 -15.56
N GLU A 178 -12.70 13.42 -15.90
CA GLU A 178 -12.11 14.01 -17.11
C GLU A 178 -10.58 13.87 -17.11
N VAL A 179 -9.93 14.18 -15.99
CA VAL A 179 -8.49 14.06 -15.80
C VAL A 179 -8.03 12.61 -15.98
N LEU A 180 -8.77 11.65 -15.42
CA LEU A 180 -8.50 10.22 -15.57
C LEU A 180 -8.57 9.79 -17.04
N TYR A 181 -9.62 10.21 -17.76
CA TYR A 181 -9.84 9.84 -19.16
C TYR A 181 -8.79 10.47 -20.09
N ILE A 182 -8.56 11.79 -19.98
CA ILE A 182 -7.58 12.53 -20.79
C ILE A 182 -6.16 11.99 -20.57
N ASN A 183 -5.74 11.82 -19.31
CA ASN A 183 -4.43 11.26 -18.99
C ASN A 183 -4.28 9.83 -19.55
N SER A 184 -5.34 9.02 -19.50
CA SER A 184 -5.27 7.63 -19.99
C SER A 184 -5.17 7.57 -21.51
N LEU A 185 -5.96 8.40 -22.24
CA LEU A 185 -5.88 8.51 -23.70
C LEU A 185 -4.50 8.95 -24.19
N ILE A 186 -3.89 9.96 -23.56
CA ILE A 186 -2.57 10.48 -23.99
C ILE A 186 -1.44 9.53 -23.58
N SER A 187 -1.55 8.86 -22.43
CA SER A 187 -0.52 7.91 -21.97
C SER A 187 -0.52 6.59 -22.76
N LEU A 188 -1.68 6.14 -23.28
CA LEU A 188 -1.80 4.86 -24.01
C LEU A 188 -0.82 4.72 -25.19
N PRO A 189 -0.77 5.65 -26.19
CA PRO A 189 0.16 5.53 -27.31
C PRO A 189 1.63 5.66 -26.87
N ILE A 190 1.93 6.47 -25.86
CA ILE A 190 3.30 6.64 -25.35
C ILE A 190 3.78 5.32 -24.71
N VAL A 191 2.97 4.72 -23.83
CA VAL A 191 3.28 3.42 -23.21
C VAL A 191 3.39 2.31 -24.27
N PHE A 192 2.56 2.33 -25.31
CA PHE A 192 2.63 1.37 -26.42
C PHE A 192 3.94 1.47 -27.21
N ILE A 193 4.35 2.69 -27.59
CA ILE A 193 5.63 2.96 -28.27
C ILE A 193 6.80 2.51 -27.38
N VAL A 194 6.76 2.83 -26.09
CA VAL A 194 7.79 2.42 -25.11
C VAL A 194 7.88 0.90 -24.96
N MET A 195 6.74 0.20 -24.92
CA MET A 195 6.70 -1.26 -24.83
C MET A 195 7.34 -1.92 -26.06
N ILE A 196 7.08 -1.42 -27.27
CA ILE A 196 7.67 -1.95 -28.51
C ILE A 196 9.17 -1.64 -28.58
N THR A 197 9.56 -0.40 -28.27
CA THR A 197 10.94 0.07 -28.50
C THR A 197 11.95 -0.33 -27.43
N PHE A 198 11.55 -0.37 -26.14
CA PHE A 198 12.48 -0.60 -25.03
C PHE A 198 12.38 -1.97 -24.35
N SER A 199 11.22 -2.63 -24.37
CA SER A 199 11.00 -3.85 -23.56
C SER A 199 10.78 -5.13 -24.36
N ASN A 200 10.28 -5.05 -25.59
CA ASN A 200 9.87 -6.20 -26.40
C ASN A 200 8.92 -7.18 -25.64
N GLU A 201 8.16 -6.66 -24.66
CA GLU A 201 7.22 -7.47 -23.88
C GLU A 201 6.13 -8.10 -24.76
N LEU A 202 5.77 -7.46 -25.88
CA LEU A 202 4.76 -7.95 -26.83
C LEU A 202 5.05 -9.38 -27.33
N SER A 203 6.29 -9.66 -27.72
CA SER A 203 6.75 -10.99 -28.14
C SER A 203 6.69 -12.02 -26.99
N SER A 204 6.95 -11.56 -25.77
CA SER A 204 6.91 -12.38 -24.54
C SER A 204 5.46 -12.67 -24.10
N VAL A 205 4.51 -11.78 -24.39
CA VAL A 205 3.08 -11.99 -24.13
C VAL A 205 2.49 -13.01 -25.12
N LEU A 206 2.79 -12.89 -26.41
CA LEU A 206 2.28 -13.80 -27.45
C LEU A 206 2.77 -15.25 -27.27
N SER A 207 3.96 -15.44 -26.68
CA SER A 207 4.55 -16.77 -26.41
C SER A 207 4.21 -17.33 -25.02
N TYR A 208 3.49 -16.58 -24.17
CA TYR A 208 3.18 -16.98 -22.80
C TYR A 208 2.04 -18.02 -22.74
N ASN A 209 2.34 -19.26 -22.34
CA ASN A 209 1.35 -20.35 -22.32
C ASN A 209 0.42 -20.39 -21.08
N GLY A 210 0.57 -19.48 -20.10
CA GLY A 210 -0.14 -19.56 -18.82
C GLY A 210 -1.62 -19.15 -18.87
N TYR A 211 -2.09 -18.51 -19.96
CA TYR A 211 -3.49 -18.08 -20.14
C TYR A 211 -4.51 -19.22 -20.08
N LYS A 212 -4.09 -20.48 -20.15
CA LYS A 212 -4.97 -21.66 -20.04
C LYS A 212 -5.51 -21.91 -18.62
N THR A 213 -4.98 -21.23 -17.61
CA THR A 213 -5.35 -21.45 -16.20
C THR A 213 -6.32 -20.38 -15.72
N PHE A 214 -7.45 -20.78 -15.11
CA PHE A 214 -8.43 -19.83 -14.53
C PHE A 214 -7.80 -18.83 -13.54
N SER A 215 -6.88 -19.29 -12.69
CA SER A 215 -6.17 -18.44 -11.73
C SER A 215 -5.38 -17.30 -12.38
N PHE A 216 -4.86 -17.48 -13.61
CA PHE A 216 -4.20 -16.40 -14.34
C PHE A 216 -5.21 -15.28 -14.66
N TRP A 217 -6.37 -15.63 -15.22
CA TRP A 217 -7.41 -14.65 -15.55
C TRP A 217 -7.95 -13.95 -14.30
N LEU A 218 -8.12 -14.65 -13.19
CA LEU A 218 -8.49 -14.04 -11.92
C LEU A 218 -7.46 -12.97 -11.51
N TYR A 219 -6.16 -13.29 -11.49
CA TYR A 219 -5.11 -12.33 -11.11
C TYR A 219 -4.98 -11.18 -12.13
N PHE A 220 -5.10 -11.48 -13.42
CA PHE A 220 -4.97 -10.50 -14.50
C PHE A 220 -6.13 -9.51 -14.50
N LEU A 221 -7.38 -9.97 -14.50
CA LEU A 221 -8.56 -9.11 -14.41
C LEU A 221 -8.60 -8.30 -13.11
N SER A 222 -8.19 -8.91 -11.98
CA SER A 222 -8.06 -8.19 -10.71
C SER A 222 -6.98 -7.10 -10.77
N SER A 223 -5.85 -7.35 -11.44
CA SER A 223 -4.80 -6.34 -11.66
C SER A 223 -5.26 -5.24 -12.62
N THR A 224 -6.04 -5.56 -13.66
CA THR A 224 -6.56 -4.58 -14.62
C THR A 224 -7.58 -3.64 -13.97
N LEU A 225 -8.61 -4.19 -13.30
CA LEU A 225 -9.55 -3.41 -12.48
C LEU A 225 -8.80 -2.67 -11.35
N GLY A 226 -7.84 -3.37 -10.75
CA GLY A 226 -6.82 -2.90 -9.82
C GLY A 226 -6.22 -1.54 -10.19
N GLY A 227 -5.56 -1.50 -11.35
CA GLY A 227 -4.87 -0.33 -11.85
C GLY A 227 -5.81 0.81 -12.25
N GLY A 228 -6.95 0.49 -12.88
CA GLY A 228 -7.94 1.49 -13.28
C GLY A 228 -8.50 2.26 -12.08
N LEU A 229 -8.99 1.55 -11.07
CA LEU A 229 -9.52 2.15 -9.83
C LEU A 229 -8.43 2.85 -9.02
N LEU A 230 -7.21 2.30 -8.98
CA LEU A 230 -6.08 2.95 -8.33
C LEU A 230 -5.70 4.27 -9.02
N ASN A 231 -5.71 4.34 -10.35
CA ASN A 231 -5.39 5.55 -11.08
C ASN A 231 -6.45 6.64 -10.83
N GLY A 232 -7.74 6.28 -10.91
CA GLY A 232 -8.83 7.20 -10.61
C GLY A 232 -8.81 7.75 -9.19
N THR A 233 -8.65 6.87 -8.19
CA THR A 233 -8.54 7.32 -6.78
C THR A 233 -7.25 8.08 -6.48
N THR A 234 -6.19 7.89 -7.26
CA THR A 234 -4.99 8.75 -7.20
C THR A 234 -5.34 10.18 -7.60
N PHE A 235 -6.00 10.39 -8.75
CA PHE A 235 -6.39 11.75 -9.18
C PHE A 235 -7.41 12.38 -8.23
N TRP A 236 -8.40 11.63 -7.76
CA TRP A 236 -9.37 12.10 -6.76
C TRP A 236 -8.71 12.52 -5.43
N CYS A 237 -7.68 11.78 -4.99
CA CYS A 237 -6.87 12.16 -3.83
C CYS A 237 -6.01 13.42 -4.09
N ILE A 238 -5.43 13.58 -5.27
CA ILE A 238 -4.67 14.79 -5.64
C ILE A 238 -5.58 16.02 -5.66
N MET A 239 -6.79 15.89 -6.22
CA MET A 239 -7.75 17.00 -6.38
C MET A 239 -8.41 17.43 -5.08
N ARG A 240 -8.93 16.50 -4.28
CA ARG A 240 -9.51 16.88 -2.98
C ARG A 240 -8.43 17.19 -1.92
N ASN A 241 -7.17 16.80 -2.11
CA ASN A 241 -6.04 17.07 -1.21
C ASN A 241 -4.84 17.74 -1.87
N SER A 242 -3.79 16.98 -2.21
CA SER A 242 -2.59 17.46 -2.94
C SER A 242 -1.71 16.28 -3.38
N ALA A 243 -0.79 16.52 -4.33
CA ALA A 243 0.26 15.58 -4.71
C ALA A 243 1.16 15.18 -3.53
N LEU A 244 1.46 16.13 -2.63
CA LEU A 244 2.25 15.89 -1.43
C LEU A 244 1.52 14.96 -0.46
N THR A 245 0.24 15.24 -0.16
CA THR A 245 -0.59 14.37 0.68
C THR A 245 -0.68 12.96 0.09
N THR A 246 -0.86 12.86 -1.23
CA THR A 246 -0.96 11.58 -1.94
C THR A 246 0.33 10.76 -1.85
N SER A 247 1.50 11.39 -1.99
CA SER A 247 2.78 10.70 -1.82
C SER A 247 3.06 10.29 -0.36
N VAL A 248 2.64 11.09 0.64
CA VAL A 248 2.70 10.72 2.06
C VAL A 248 1.82 9.50 2.37
N VAL A 249 0.56 9.46 1.89
CA VAL A 249 -0.30 8.27 2.00
C VAL A 249 0.34 7.05 1.32
N GLY A 250 1.06 7.28 0.21
CA GLY A 250 1.88 6.27 -0.48
C GLY A 250 2.99 5.66 0.38
N VAL A 251 3.54 6.40 1.35
CA VAL A 251 4.48 5.88 2.36
C VAL A 251 3.73 5.17 3.50
N LEU A 252 2.66 5.77 4.02
CA LEU A 252 1.86 5.19 5.12
C LEU A 252 1.30 3.81 4.78
N LYS A 253 0.72 3.62 3.59
CA LYS A 253 0.27 2.29 3.14
C LYS A 253 1.41 1.25 3.09
N SER A 254 2.65 1.69 2.85
CA SER A 254 3.81 0.78 2.78
C SER A 254 4.21 0.26 4.17
N ILE A 255 3.81 0.95 5.24
CA ILE A 255 3.96 0.48 6.63
C ILE A 255 2.93 -0.61 6.91
N LEU A 256 1.66 -0.41 6.49
CA LEU A 256 0.62 -1.45 6.56
C LEU A 256 1.02 -2.72 5.78
N GLN A 257 1.70 -2.57 4.63
CA GLN A 257 2.24 -3.72 3.87
C GLN A 257 3.33 -4.49 4.64
N VAL A 258 4.13 -3.83 5.49
CA VAL A 258 5.10 -4.52 6.36
C VAL A 258 4.38 -5.29 7.48
N PHE A 259 3.42 -4.67 8.16
CA PHE A 259 2.63 -5.34 9.21
C PHE A 259 1.82 -6.53 8.67
N PHE A 260 1.14 -6.36 7.53
CA PHE A 260 0.41 -7.47 6.90
C PHE A 260 1.37 -8.53 6.33
N GLY A 261 2.53 -8.13 5.82
CA GLY A 261 3.59 -9.04 5.37
C GLY A 261 4.17 -9.89 6.50
N LEU A 262 4.29 -9.31 7.70
CA LEU A 262 4.61 -10.02 8.94
C LEU A 262 3.53 -11.06 9.28
N PHE A 263 2.25 -10.65 9.32
CA PHE A 263 1.14 -11.53 9.69
C PHE A 263 0.92 -12.69 8.70
N VAL A 264 0.92 -12.41 7.39
CA VAL A 264 0.57 -13.41 6.36
C VAL A 264 1.74 -14.31 5.95
N PHE A 265 2.95 -13.76 5.83
CA PHE A 265 4.09 -14.57 5.40
C PHE A 265 4.94 -15.07 6.55
N ASP A 266 4.86 -14.44 7.73
CA ASP A 266 5.48 -14.86 8.99
C ASP A 266 7.00 -15.18 8.81
N ARG A 267 7.61 -14.43 7.88
CA ARG A 267 8.93 -14.66 7.27
C ARG A 267 9.88 -13.48 7.37
N PHE A 268 9.49 -12.42 8.08
CA PHE A 268 10.31 -11.23 8.31
C PHE A 268 10.98 -11.30 9.68
N SER A 269 12.30 -11.13 9.73
CA SER A 269 13.02 -10.84 10.97
C SER A 269 12.90 -9.34 11.24
N ILE A 270 12.14 -8.96 12.28
CA ILE A 270 12.05 -7.57 12.72
C ILE A 270 13.39 -7.18 13.36
N ASN A 271 14.13 -6.26 12.73
CA ASN A 271 15.32 -5.66 13.31
C ASN A 271 14.93 -4.39 14.09
N ILE A 272 15.71 -4.00 15.10
CA ILE A 272 15.46 -2.77 15.88
C ILE A 272 15.35 -1.54 14.97
N ASN A 273 16.23 -1.42 13.97
CA ASN A 273 16.21 -0.35 12.97
C ASN A 273 14.88 -0.31 12.18
N THR A 274 14.30 -1.48 11.86
CA THR A 274 13.00 -1.59 11.19
C THR A 274 11.87 -1.03 12.07
N ILE A 275 11.92 -1.27 13.38
CA ILE A 275 10.93 -0.75 14.34
C ILE A 275 11.08 0.77 14.49
N ILE A 276 12.30 1.26 14.73
CA ILE A 276 12.59 2.70 14.86
C ILE A 276 12.16 3.46 13.61
N GLY A 277 12.48 2.94 12.42
CA GLY A 277 12.10 3.55 11.14
C GLY A 277 10.58 3.62 10.95
N ILE A 278 9.85 2.56 11.29
CA ILE A 278 8.37 2.55 11.24
C ILE A 278 7.78 3.55 12.23
N ALA A 279 8.24 3.57 13.48
CA ALA A 279 7.76 4.49 14.51
C ALA A 279 7.96 5.95 14.10
N LEU A 280 9.15 6.29 13.58
CA LEU A 280 9.48 7.63 13.10
C LEU A 280 8.58 8.06 11.92
N SER A 281 8.39 7.20 10.91
CA SER A 281 7.54 7.52 9.77
C SER A 281 6.05 7.61 10.13
N LEU A 282 5.56 6.85 11.13
CA LEU A 282 4.19 6.96 11.64
C LEU A 282 3.96 8.27 12.39
N LEU A 283 4.80 8.60 13.38
CA LEU A 283 4.72 9.86 14.14
C LEU A 283 4.82 11.08 13.22
N ALA A 284 5.77 11.08 12.28
CA ALA A 284 5.92 12.17 11.34
C ALA A 284 4.72 12.30 10.37
N GLY A 285 4.08 11.18 10.01
CA GLY A 285 2.88 11.15 9.19
C GLY A 285 1.62 11.68 9.89
N THR A 286 1.45 11.40 11.19
CA THR A 286 0.34 11.97 11.98
C THR A 286 0.52 13.47 12.18
N MET A 287 1.74 13.92 12.50
CA MET A 287 2.08 15.35 12.60
C MET A 287 1.91 16.09 11.27
N PHE A 288 2.31 15.49 10.14
CA PHE A 288 2.04 16.04 8.80
C PHE A 288 0.54 16.24 8.54
N SER A 289 -0.28 15.24 8.89
CA SER A 289 -1.74 15.31 8.69
C SER A 289 -2.36 16.42 9.54
N TYR A 290 -1.89 16.61 10.78
CA TYR A 290 -2.31 17.71 11.66
C TYR A 290 -1.91 19.09 11.11
N PHE A 291 -0.69 19.25 10.59
CA PHE A 291 -0.25 20.53 10.01
C PHE A 291 -0.99 20.87 8.70
N GLU A 292 -1.21 19.93 7.78
CA GLU A 292 -1.97 20.21 6.56
C GLU A 292 -3.48 20.43 6.87
N TYR A 293 -4.03 19.79 7.91
CA TYR A 293 -5.39 20.08 8.42
C TYR A 293 -5.50 21.51 8.95
N THR A 294 -4.63 21.91 9.88
CA THR A 294 -4.66 23.26 10.47
C THR A 294 -4.34 24.36 9.44
N ALA A 295 -3.47 24.08 8.46
CA ALA A 295 -3.20 24.98 7.35
C ALA A 295 -4.41 25.17 6.42
N LYS A 296 -5.17 24.11 6.13
CA LYS A 296 -6.45 24.21 5.39
C LYS A 296 -7.49 25.00 6.21
N HIS A 297 -7.63 24.74 7.51
CA HIS A 297 -8.62 25.42 8.36
C HIS A 297 -8.38 26.92 8.47
N LYS A 298 -7.11 27.36 8.63
CA LYS A 298 -6.76 28.79 8.65
C LYS A 298 -7.16 29.50 7.37
N LYS A 299 -6.95 28.88 6.19
CA LYS A 299 -7.37 29.47 4.92
C LYS A 299 -8.89 29.66 4.80
N SER A 300 -9.69 28.68 5.25
CA SER A 300 -11.14 28.80 5.26
C SER A 300 -11.61 29.93 6.19
N ALA A 301 -11.04 30.04 7.39
CA ALA A 301 -11.37 31.13 8.31
C ALA A 301 -10.99 32.52 7.75
N THR A 302 -9.79 32.67 7.19
CA THR A 302 -9.38 33.96 6.57
C THR A 302 -10.24 34.33 5.36
N SER A 303 -10.77 33.35 4.61
CA SER A 303 -11.68 33.62 3.49
C SER A 303 -13.08 34.05 3.93
N MET A 304 -13.55 33.57 5.09
CA MET A 304 -14.87 33.92 5.63
C MET A 304 -14.85 35.34 6.22
N ASN A 305 -13.85 35.63 7.06
CA ASN A 305 -13.61 36.97 7.61
C ASN A 305 -13.35 38.07 6.56
N HIS A 306 -13.11 37.72 5.29
CA HIS A 306 -12.94 38.70 4.21
C HIS A 306 -14.25 39.04 3.49
N ILE A 307 -15.26 38.17 3.60
CA ILE A 307 -16.63 38.38 3.10
C ILE A 307 -17.40 39.23 4.12
N ASP A 308 -17.27 38.91 5.41
CA ASP A 308 -17.91 39.66 6.51
C ASP A 308 -17.46 41.14 6.59
N CYS A 309 -16.29 41.48 6.02
CA CYS A 309 -15.76 42.85 5.98
C CYS A 309 -16.31 43.70 4.82
N GLU A 310 -17.02 43.14 3.83
CA GLU A 310 -17.67 43.93 2.77
C GLU A 310 -19.11 44.35 3.14
N GLU A 311 -19.79 43.63 4.03
CA GLU A 311 -21.18 43.97 4.45
C GLU A 311 -21.26 44.89 5.68
N GLN A 312 -20.20 45.03 6.48
CA GLN A 312 -20.26 45.77 7.77
C GLN A 312 -20.22 47.31 7.70
N ASN A 313 -20.32 47.93 6.51
CA ASN A 313 -20.26 49.40 6.41
C ASN A 313 -21.64 50.10 6.50
N GLN A 314 -22.70 49.39 6.91
CA GLN A 314 -23.99 49.98 7.27
C GLN A 314 -24.69 49.24 8.43
N GLN A 315 -24.23 49.42 9.67
CA GLN A 315 -25.08 49.67 10.85
C GLN A 315 -24.26 49.70 12.14
N SER A 316 -24.28 50.83 12.84
CA SER A 316 -23.86 50.93 14.24
C SER A 316 -25.04 50.69 15.17
N THR A 317 -24.91 49.75 16.12
CA THR A 317 -25.40 49.87 17.51
C THR A 317 -24.99 48.65 18.35
N ASN A 318 -24.97 48.81 19.67
CA ASN A 318 -24.35 47.88 20.63
C ASN A 318 -25.24 46.69 21.02
N SER A 319 -24.65 45.52 21.35
CA SER A 319 -24.82 44.73 22.60
C SER A 319 -24.19 43.31 22.43
N PRO A 320 -24.24 42.34 23.39
CA PRO A 320 -23.01 41.70 23.86
C PRO A 320 -22.68 40.36 23.19
N PHE A 321 -21.41 39.98 23.33
CA PHE A 321 -20.75 38.84 22.67
C PHE A 321 -21.27 37.47 23.14
N ASP A 322 -21.94 36.73 22.25
CA ASP A 322 -22.54 35.44 22.61
C ASP A 322 -21.48 34.31 22.69
N THR A 323 -21.35 33.70 23.86
CA THR A 323 -20.20 32.83 24.20
C THR A 323 -20.50 31.32 23.99
N GLN A 324 -21.66 30.98 23.40
CA GLN A 324 -22.12 29.59 23.31
C GLN A 324 -21.56 28.81 22.09
N GLY A 325 -21.15 29.48 21.01
CA GLY A 325 -20.65 28.83 19.79
C GLY A 325 -19.24 28.20 19.87
N ILE A 326 -18.49 28.50 20.94
CA ILE A 326 -17.11 28.02 21.11
C ILE A 326 -17.06 26.64 21.79
N ILE A 327 -18.01 26.34 22.66
CA ILE A 327 -17.99 25.13 23.51
C ILE A 327 -18.25 23.87 22.67
N THR A 328 -19.24 23.88 21.79
CA THR A 328 -19.61 22.72 20.94
C THR A 328 -18.52 22.32 19.94
N ASN A 329 -17.71 23.28 19.48
CA ASN A 329 -16.55 23.00 18.63
C ASN A 329 -15.40 22.33 19.42
N SER A 330 -15.27 22.61 20.72
CA SER A 330 -14.22 22.02 21.56
C SER A 330 -14.44 20.52 21.85
N GLU A 331 -15.68 20.09 21.99
CA GLU A 331 -16.03 18.69 22.30
C GLU A 331 -15.77 17.77 21.10
N LYS A 332 -16.12 18.22 19.89
CA LYS A 332 -15.83 17.48 18.64
C LYS A 332 -14.33 17.43 18.34
N TYR A 333 -13.59 18.51 18.66
CA TYR A 333 -12.13 18.59 18.54
C TYR A 333 -11.41 17.62 19.50
N ASN A 334 -11.96 17.39 20.70
CA ASN A 334 -11.42 16.43 21.66
C ASN A 334 -11.53 14.98 21.17
N ALA A 335 -12.66 14.59 20.56
CA ALA A 335 -12.88 13.21 20.09
C ALA A 335 -11.86 12.75 19.04
N ASP A 336 -11.60 13.56 18.01
CA ASP A 336 -10.65 13.24 16.95
C ASP A 336 -9.19 13.26 17.44
N THR A 337 -8.88 14.14 18.40
CA THR A 337 -7.54 14.21 19.02
C THR A 337 -7.28 13.00 19.92
N MET A 338 -8.27 12.56 20.70
CA MET A 338 -8.20 11.35 21.54
C MET A 338 -7.94 10.07 20.73
N ASN A 339 -8.58 9.93 19.56
CA ASN A 339 -8.39 8.76 18.69
C ASN A 339 -6.94 8.62 18.21
N ILE A 340 -6.22 9.72 17.99
CA ILE A 340 -4.80 9.71 17.61
C ILE A 340 -3.90 9.34 18.80
N TYR A 341 -4.23 9.82 20.01
CA TYR A 341 -3.51 9.44 21.25
C TYR A 341 -3.66 7.95 21.59
N ILE A 342 -4.87 7.39 21.45
CA ILE A 342 -5.12 5.95 21.67
C ILE A 342 -4.28 5.09 20.72
N LEU A 343 -4.18 5.47 19.45
CA LEU A 343 -3.31 4.79 18.48
C LEU A 343 -1.83 4.87 18.88
N PHE A 344 -1.40 5.99 19.47
CA PHE A 344 -0.01 6.21 19.89
C PHE A 344 0.39 5.36 21.11
N ILE A 345 -0.48 5.28 22.11
CA ILE A 345 -0.29 4.43 23.31
C ILE A 345 -0.17 2.96 22.90
N PHE A 346 -1.07 2.47 22.03
CA PHE A 346 -1.06 1.09 21.56
C PHE A 346 0.23 0.71 20.81
N ILE A 347 0.87 1.67 20.14
CA ILE A 347 2.15 1.48 19.44
C ILE A 347 3.34 1.54 20.42
N TRP A 348 3.27 2.41 21.43
CA TRP A 348 4.31 2.54 22.46
C TRP A 348 4.38 1.30 23.38
N ASP A 349 3.24 0.79 23.83
CA ASP A 349 3.17 -0.43 24.65
C ASP A 349 3.69 -1.66 23.88
N LEU A 350 3.37 -1.74 22.58
CA LEU A 350 3.90 -2.77 21.68
C LEU A 350 5.43 -2.63 21.47
N PHE A 351 5.96 -1.40 21.49
CA PHE A 351 7.39 -1.11 21.36
C PHE A 351 8.17 -1.53 22.62
N SER A 352 7.67 -1.18 23.80
CA SER A 352 8.29 -1.53 25.09
C SER A 352 8.36 -3.03 25.35
N PHE A 353 7.39 -3.81 24.85
CA PHE A 353 7.36 -5.27 24.99
C PHE A 353 8.48 -6.01 24.23
N ILE A 354 9.08 -5.40 23.20
CA ILE A 354 10.01 -6.09 22.27
C ILE A 354 11.49 -5.97 22.68
N LEU A 355 11.84 -5.05 23.58
CA LEU A 355 13.24 -4.66 23.81
C LEU A 355 13.99 -5.43 24.92
N CYS A 356 13.35 -6.34 25.67
CA CYS A 356 13.99 -7.00 26.82
C CYS A 356 14.21 -8.52 26.62
N ASN A 357 15.48 -8.95 26.76
CA ASN A 357 16.00 -10.33 26.68
C ASN A 357 15.95 -11.04 25.30
N LYS A 358 16.97 -11.86 25.03
CA LYS A 358 16.96 -12.92 24.00
C LYS A 358 16.90 -14.29 24.67
N PRO A 359 15.71 -14.92 24.80
CA PRO A 359 15.59 -16.28 25.31
C PRO A 359 16.10 -17.31 24.30
N CYS A 360 16.55 -18.48 24.77
CA CYS A 360 16.80 -19.65 23.92
C CYS A 360 15.55 -19.93 23.05
N SER A 361 15.71 -19.96 21.72
CA SER A 361 14.56 -19.93 20.81
C SER A 361 13.91 -21.31 20.73
N ARG A 362 12.83 -21.53 21.49
CA ARG A 362 12.03 -22.76 21.46
C ARG A 362 11.62 -23.18 20.04
N GLU A 363 11.22 -22.22 19.20
CA GLU A 363 10.90 -22.47 17.79
C GLU A 363 12.15 -22.79 16.93
N GLY A 364 13.31 -22.18 17.23
CA GLY A 364 14.60 -22.55 16.62
C GLY A 364 14.98 -23.99 16.95
N SER A 365 14.94 -24.35 18.24
CA SER A 365 15.19 -25.70 18.73
C SER A 365 14.24 -26.73 18.12
N ARG A 366 12.94 -26.43 18.00
CA ARG A 366 11.95 -27.27 17.29
C ARG A 366 12.28 -27.49 15.81
N VAL A 367 12.94 -26.56 15.14
CA VAL A 367 13.32 -26.71 13.71
C VAL A 367 14.57 -27.55 13.54
N VAL A 368 15.58 -27.36 14.40
CA VAL A 368 16.77 -28.23 14.42
C VAL A 368 16.36 -29.67 14.74
N ARG A 369 15.56 -29.88 15.78
CA ARG A 369 15.04 -31.20 16.17
C ARG A 369 14.25 -31.88 15.04
N ASP A 370 13.27 -31.18 14.44
CA ASP A 370 12.43 -31.72 13.37
C ASP A 370 13.22 -32.01 12.08
N TYR A 371 14.27 -31.25 11.77
CA TYR A 371 15.17 -31.60 10.66
C TYR A 371 16.03 -32.81 11.00
N PHE A 372 16.64 -32.84 12.19
CA PHE A 372 17.47 -33.95 12.64
C PHE A 372 16.70 -35.26 12.62
N THR A 373 15.51 -35.32 13.23
CA THR A 373 14.66 -36.52 13.24
C THR A 373 14.22 -36.94 11.83
N ARG A 374 13.93 -36.01 10.91
CA ARG A 374 13.44 -36.36 9.55
C ARG A 374 14.53 -36.67 8.53
N ALA A 375 15.68 -36.02 8.61
CA ALA A 375 16.77 -36.20 7.65
C ALA A 375 17.75 -37.28 8.12
N LEU A 376 18.06 -37.33 9.42
CA LEU A 376 19.05 -38.24 9.98
C LEU A 376 18.42 -39.45 10.69
N GLY A 377 17.22 -39.35 11.26
CA GLY A 377 16.50 -40.48 11.87
C GLY A 377 16.45 -41.74 10.98
N PRO A 378 16.04 -41.65 9.71
CA PRO A 378 16.02 -42.80 8.80
C PRO A 378 17.40 -43.42 8.51
N ILE A 379 18.49 -42.66 8.68
CA ILE A 379 19.86 -43.17 8.53
C ILE A 379 20.23 -44.04 9.74
N TYR A 380 19.87 -43.62 10.96
CA TYR A 380 20.08 -44.41 12.17
C TYR A 380 19.23 -45.70 12.17
N GLU A 381 17.94 -45.60 11.83
CA GLU A 381 17.02 -46.74 11.74
C GLU A 381 17.47 -47.77 10.70
N LYS A 382 17.84 -47.33 9.48
CA LYS A 382 18.27 -48.21 8.38
C LYS A 382 19.56 -48.99 8.69
N ASN A 383 20.42 -48.46 9.55
CA ASN A 383 21.68 -49.11 9.95
C ASN A 383 21.58 -49.77 11.34
N HIS A 384 20.40 -49.79 11.97
CA HIS A 384 20.15 -50.34 13.31
C HIS A 384 21.06 -49.76 14.43
N ILE A 385 21.38 -48.47 14.36
CA ILE A 385 22.30 -47.80 15.31
C ILE A 385 21.55 -46.77 16.15
N ALA A 386 21.76 -46.78 17.47
CA ALA A 386 21.23 -45.77 18.38
C ALA A 386 22.07 -44.48 18.34
N ILE A 387 21.44 -43.33 18.61
CA ILE A 387 22.12 -42.03 18.70
C ILE A 387 22.97 -42.00 19.98
N PRO A 388 24.29 -41.74 19.91
CA PRO A 388 25.15 -41.73 21.09
C PRO A 388 24.83 -40.54 22.03
N LEU A 389 25.10 -40.69 23.32
CA LEU A 389 24.85 -39.64 24.34
C LEU A 389 25.79 -38.43 24.15
N GLU A 390 26.97 -38.70 23.60
CA GLU A 390 28.02 -37.76 23.24
C GLU A 390 27.57 -36.81 22.11
N CYS A 391 26.60 -37.24 21.28
CA CYS A 391 26.04 -36.43 20.20
C CYS A 391 25.36 -35.16 20.73
N VAL A 392 25.75 -34.01 20.20
CA VAL A 392 25.17 -32.68 20.49
C VAL A 392 23.65 -32.62 20.24
N PHE A 393 23.16 -33.41 19.29
CA PHE A 393 21.74 -33.48 18.92
C PHE A 393 21.00 -34.63 19.60
N SER A 394 21.61 -35.29 20.59
CA SER A 394 20.96 -36.34 21.38
C SER A 394 19.70 -35.78 22.07
N PRO A 395 18.55 -36.46 21.98
CA PRO A 395 17.32 -36.01 22.65
C PRO A 395 17.49 -35.80 24.16
N MET A 396 18.41 -36.53 24.79
CA MET A 396 18.70 -36.41 26.23
C MET A 396 19.38 -35.09 26.63
N ARG A 397 19.86 -34.28 25.68
CA ARG A 397 20.59 -33.03 25.95
C ARG A 397 19.83 -31.76 25.57
N ASP A 398 18.70 -31.86 24.87
CA ASP A 398 17.91 -30.70 24.44
C ASP A 398 17.06 -30.13 25.58
N ILE A 399 17.32 -28.85 25.93
CA ILE A 399 16.68 -28.10 27.03
C ILE A 399 15.14 -28.22 27.02
N PHE A 400 14.52 -28.25 25.83
CA PHE A 400 13.07 -28.29 25.68
C PHE A 400 12.48 -29.68 25.45
N TYR A 401 13.30 -30.74 25.34
CA TYR A 401 12.84 -32.07 24.91
C TYR A 401 11.72 -32.64 25.79
N ARG A 402 11.88 -32.59 27.12
CA ARG A 402 10.87 -33.07 28.08
C ARG A 402 9.52 -32.35 27.96
N GLN A 403 9.54 -31.04 27.74
CA GLN A 403 8.32 -30.24 27.56
C GLN A 403 7.63 -30.54 26.23
N GLU A 404 8.42 -30.75 25.16
CA GLU A 404 7.92 -31.04 23.82
C GLU A 404 7.28 -32.44 23.72
N LEU A 405 7.79 -33.44 24.45
CA LEU A 405 7.13 -34.74 24.65
C LEU A 405 5.81 -34.66 25.43
N ASN A 406 5.62 -33.62 26.24
CA ASN A 406 4.45 -33.42 27.09
C ASN A 406 3.38 -32.50 26.46
N LYS A 407 3.50 -32.23 25.16
CA LYS A 407 2.45 -31.68 24.31
C LYS A 407 1.60 -32.79 23.70
N ILE A 408 0.28 -32.76 23.87
CA ILE A 408 -0.64 -33.54 23.01
C ILE A 408 -1.41 -32.57 22.13
N LYS A 409 -1.52 -32.85 20.84
CA LYS A 409 -2.48 -32.17 19.96
C LYS A 409 -3.78 -32.99 19.94
N ILE A 410 -4.84 -32.48 20.57
CA ILE A 410 -6.16 -33.13 20.64
C ILE A 410 -6.94 -32.88 19.34
N SER A 411 -6.94 -31.65 18.85
CA SER A 411 -7.54 -31.26 17.57
C SER A 411 -6.70 -30.19 16.89
N ASN A 412 -7.11 -29.66 15.73
CA ASN A 412 -6.33 -28.64 15.04
C ASN A 412 -6.04 -27.40 15.90
N ASP A 413 -7.00 -27.03 16.74
CA ASP A 413 -7.01 -25.83 17.57
C ASP A 413 -7.17 -26.17 19.07
N LYS A 414 -6.78 -27.40 19.48
CA LYS A 414 -6.70 -27.79 20.89
C LYS A 414 -5.44 -28.61 21.16
N TRP A 415 -4.65 -28.11 22.10
CA TRP A 415 -3.44 -28.72 22.65
C TRP A 415 -3.61 -28.98 24.14
N LEU A 416 -2.95 -29.99 24.69
CA LEU A 416 -2.99 -30.35 26.11
C LEU A 416 -1.57 -30.34 26.69
N CYS A 417 -1.44 -29.75 27.88
CA CYS A 417 -0.27 -29.93 28.74
C CYS A 417 -0.42 -31.25 29.54
N LYS A 418 0.45 -32.24 29.32
CA LYS A 418 0.44 -33.48 30.12
C LYS A 418 0.79 -33.28 31.60
N TYR A 419 1.54 -32.24 31.97
CA TYR A 419 1.94 -32.01 33.37
C TYR A 419 0.79 -31.55 34.28
N CYS A 420 -0.28 -30.96 33.73
CA CYS A 420 -1.40 -30.43 34.52
C CYS A 420 -2.77 -30.59 33.86
N ASN A 421 -2.86 -31.35 32.77
CA ASN A 421 -4.08 -31.62 31.97
C ASN A 421 -4.88 -30.38 31.55
N LYS A 422 -4.25 -29.19 31.48
CA LYS A 422 -4.87 -27.98 30.94
C LYS A 422 -4.83 -27.97 29.42
N THR A 423 -5.93 -27.56 28.80
CA THR A 423 -6.06 -27.39 27.35
C THR A 423 -5.83 -25.96 26.89
N PHE A 424 -5.20 -25.79 25.73
CA PHE A 424 -4.81 -24.52 25.13
C PHE A 424 -5.20 -24.50 23.65
N TYR A 425 -5.61 -23.34 23.13
CA TYR A 425 -6.08 -23.24 21.74
C TYR A 425 -4.97 -23.31 20.68
N SER A 426 -3.70 -23.17 21.09
CA SER A 426 -2.56 -23.28 20.18
C SER A 426 -1.31 -23.78 20.87
N GLU A 427 -0.37 -24.31 20.07
CA GLU A 427 0.96 -24.73 20.52
C GLU A 427 1.74 -23.56 21.16
N TYR A 428 1.48 -22.33 20.72
CA TYR A 428 2.10 -21.11 21.25
C TYR A 428 1.62 -20.78 22.68
N TYR A 429 0.32 -20.88 22.94
CA TYR A 429 -0.20 -20.68 24.30
C TYR A 429 0.25 -21.79 25.27
N LEU A 430 0.39 -23.03 24.78
CA LEU A 430 0.99 -24.12 25.54
C LEU A 430 2.49 -23.86 25.84
N ASP A 431 3.24 -23.31 24.88
CA ASP A 431 4.64 -22.92 25.09
C ASP A 431 4.82 -21.78 26.12
N ILE A 432 3.91 -20.78 26.13
CA ILE A 432 3.85 -19.76 27.18
C ILE A 432 3.52 -20.39 28.54
N HIS A 433 2.52 -21.28 28.58
CA HIS A 433 2.17 -22.00 29.81
C HIS A 433 3.34 -22.81 30.36
N PHE A 434 4.12 -23.49 29.51
CA PHE A 434 5.33 -24.16 29.96
C PHE A 434 6.38 -23.20 30.53
N GLY A 435 6.57 -22.02 29.93
CA GLY A 435 7.45 -20.98 30.45
C GLY A 435 7.01 -20.43 31.82
N ASN A 436 5.69 -20.26 32.01
CA ASN A 436 5.14 -19.61 33.21
C ASN A 436 4.84 -20.58 34.38
N ARG A 437 4.53 -21.84 34.09
CA ARG A 437 4.03 -22.82 35.08
C ARG A 437 4.83 -24.11 35.18
N HIS A 438 5.72 -24.39 34.21
CA HIS A 438 6.54 -25.61 34.19
C HIS A 438 8.02 -25.32 33.89
N ASN A 439 8.54 -24.16 34.30
CA ASN A 439 9.93 -23.74 34.09
C ASN A 439 10.96 -24.61 34.86
N ASP A 440 10.49 -25.30 35.90
CA ASP A 440 11.17 -26.38 36.62
C ASP A 440 11.44 -27.61 35.76
N THR A 441 10.58 -27.92 34.78
CA THR A 441 10.70 -29.10 33.90
C THR A 441 11.73 -28.96 32.77
N LEU A 442 12.36 -27.79 32.63
CA LEU A 442 13.50 -27.60 31.72
C LEU A 442 14.70 -28.44 32.18
N LEU A 443 15.47 -28.94 31.21
CA LEU A 443 16.73 -29.61 31.53
C LEU A 443 17.77 -28.56 31.94
N LYS A 444 18.20 -28.57 33.22
CA LYS A 444 19.14 -27.59 33.82
C LYS A 444 20.51 -28.20 34.14
N SER A 445 20.89 -29.30 33.49
CA SER A 445 22.23 -29.89 33.66
C SER A 445 23.29 -29.12 32.88
N GLU A 446 24.55 -29.20 33.30
CA GLU A 446 25.70 -28.59 32.60
C GLU A 446 25.88 -29.13 31.17
N GLN A 447 25.34 -30.31 30.87
CA GLN A 447 25.37 -30.94 29.55
C GLN A 447 24.17 -30.57 28.66
N SER A 448 23.26 -29.72 29.14
CA SER A 448 22.06 -29.28 28.41
C SER A 448 22.38 -28.23 27.34
N ILE A 449 21.70 -28.31 26.20
CA ILE A 449 22.02 -27.57 24.98
C ILE A 449 20.79 -26.85 24.44
N CYS A 450 20.97 -25.57 24.10
CA CYS A 450 20.00 -24.80 23.33
C CYS A 450 20.16 -25.15 21.84
N LEU A 451 19.33 -26.06 21.32
CA LEU A 451 19.43 -26.50 19.91
C LEU A 451 19.31 -25.34 18.90
N SER A 452 18.71 -24.19 19.26
CA SER A 452 18.65 -23.03 18.35
C SER A 452 20.01 -22.42 18.02
N ASP A 453 21.06 -22.71 18.78
CA ASP A 453 22.39 -22.12 18.55
C ASP A 453 23.05 -22.74 17.29
N TYR A 454 22.69 -23.99 16.98
CA TYR A 454 23.11 -24.71 15.76
C TYR A 454 22.27 -24.37 14.52
N CYS A 455 21.40 -23.35 14.61
CA CYS A 455 20.57 -22.92 13.48
C CYS A 455 21.36 -22.42 12.26
N SER A 456 22.62 -22.04 12.44
CA SER A 456 23.57 -21.72 11.37
C SER A 456 23.92 -22.93 10.49
N ILE A 457 24.03 -24.12 11.09
CA ILE A 457 24.35 -25.40 10.43
C ILE A 457 23.11 -25.95 9.72
N PHE A 458 22.00 -26.05 10.45
CA PHE A 458 20.75 -26.59 9.91
C PHE A 458 20.01 -25.60 9.00
N ARG A 459 20.47 -24.35 8.89
CA ARG A 459 19.85 -23.29 8.09
C ARG A 459 18.41 -23.07 8.52
N CYS A 460 18.18 -22.87 9.83
CA CYS A 460 16.83 -22.67 10.37
C CYS A 460 16.09 -21.51 9.68
N ASP A 461 16.80 -20.48 9.24
CA ASP A 461 16.24 -19.37 8.47
C ASP A 461 15.67 -19.86 7.12
N VAL A 462 16.35 -20.78 6.44
CA VAL A 462 15.88 -21.43 5.21
C VAL A 462 14.71 -22.38 5.51
N LEU A 463 14.78 -23.18 6.58
CA LEU A 463 13.77 -24.19 6.92
C LEU A 463 12.46 -23.60 7.50
N LYS A 464 12.54 -22.62 8.40
CA LYS A 464 11.37 -21.89 8.95
C LYS A 464 10.57 -21.24 7.82
N ARG A 465 11.27 -20.68 6.82
CA ARG A 465 10.65 -20.13 5.60
C ARG A 465 9.84 -21.16 4.79
N ARG A 466 10.08 -22.47 4.93
CA ARG A 466 9.29 -23.52 4.25
C ARG A 466 8.14 -24.07 5.11
N LYS A 467 8.26 -24.22 6.43
CA LYS A 467 7.13 -24.70 7.28
C LYS A 467 5.88 -23.82 7.16
N LYS A 468 6.07 -22.51 7.09
CA LYS A 468 5.00 -21.51 6.85
C LYS A 468 4.43 -21.57 5.42
N SER A 469 5.16 -22.19 4.49
CA SER A 469 4.78 -22.44 3.10
C SER A 469 4.19 -23.83 2.83
N LEU A 470 4.03 -24.67 3.86
CA LEU A 470 3.54 -26.06 3.77
C LEU A 470 2.25 -26.31 4.58
N LYS A 471 1.88 -25.40 5.48
CA LYS A 471 0.66 -25.46 6.30
C LYS A 471 -0.59 -24.90 5.57
N SER A 472 -0.50 -24.43 4.31
CA SER A 472 -1.51 -23.52 3.74
C SER A 472 -2.20 -23.97 2.43
N LEU A 473 -2.11 -25.24 2.02
CA LEU A 473 -3.05 -25.86 1.04
C LEU A 473 -3.04 -27.39 1.24
N ASN A 474 -4.04 -28.08 0.69
CA ASN A 474 -4.13 -29.54 0.65
C ASN A 474 -3.35 -30.13 -0.55
N PRO A 475 -2.90 -31.40 -0.49
CA PRO A 475 -2.25 -32.04 -1.64
C PRO A 475 -3.26 -32.34 -2.77
N LEU A 476 -2.73 -32.68 -3.96
CA LEU A 476 -3.40 -32.75 -5.27
C LEU A 476 -3.55 -31.34 -5.91
N THR A 477 -2.82 -30.95 -6.95
CA THR A 477 -1.90 -31.68 -7.86
C THR A 477 -0.58 -30.92 -8.11
N ARG A 478 0.44 -31.64 -8.58
CA ARG A 478 1.75 -31.10 -9.03
C ARG A 478 1.68 -30.89 -10.54
N GLU A 479 2.25 -29.78 -11.04
CA GLU A 479 3.34 -29.69 -12.07
C GLU A 479 3.58 -28.22 -12.49
N SER A 480 4.82 -27.70 -12.38
CA SER A 480 5.79 -27.49 -13.50
C SER A 480 5.41 -26.28 -14.37
N ARG A 481 6.19 -25.19 -14.58
CA ARG A 481 7.52 -24.64 -14.21
C ARG A 481 7.33 -23.08 -14.19
N GLY A 482 8.19 -22.17 -13.73
CA GLY A 482 9.60 -22.25 -13.34
C GLY A 482 10.13 -20.89 -12.84
N THR A 483 9.77 -20.51 -11.61
CA THR A 483 10.12 -19.21 -11.02
C THR A 483 11.64 -18.96 -10.90
N LYS A 484 12.12 -17.88 -11.51
CA LYS A 484 13.50 -17.38 -11.38
C LYS A 484 13.79 -17.05 -9.91
N ARG A 485 14.81 -17.72 -9.33
CA ARG A 485 15.19 -17.54 -7.92
C ARG A 485 15.90 -16.20 -7.71
N LYS A 486 15.52 -15.48 -6.65
CA LYS A 486 16.20 -14.23 -6.20
C LYS A 486 17.72 -14.45 -6.02
N PRO A 487 18.55 -13.41 -6.23
CA PRO A 487 19.98 -13.51 -6.01
C PRO A 487 20.25 -13.98 -4.58
N ARG A 488 21.08 -15.01 -4.47
CA ARG A 488 21.52 -15.55 -3.19
C ARG A 488 22.27 -14.45 -2.44
N LYS A 489 22.07 -14.34 -1.12
CA LYS A 489 22.94 -13.55 -0.24
C LYS A 489 24.39 -13.88 -0.63
N ILE A 490 25.26 -12.89 -0.79
CA ILE A 490 26.69 -13.16 -1.01
C ILE A 490 27.21 -13.78 0.28
N ILE A 491 27.18 -15.10 0.37
CA ILE A 491 27.69 -15.82 1.52
C ILE A 491 29.19 -15.92 1.32
N ASN A 492 29.97 -15.34 2.23
CA ASN A 492 31.42 -15.41 2.19
C ASN A 492 31.84 -16.90 2.14
N GLN A 493 32.58 -17.28 1.10
CA GLN A 493 32.99 -18.67 0.89
C GLN A 493 33.86 -19.19 2.04
N GLN A 494 34.65 -18.32 2.69
CA GLN A 494 35.46 -18.68 3.86
C GLN A 494 34.59 -18.93 5.11
N GLN A 495 33.48 -18.21 5.28
CA GLN A 495 32.52 -18.48 6.37
C GLN A 495 31.77 -19.79 6.14
N LEU A 496 31.43 -20.11 4.89
CA LEU A 496 30.81 -21.40 4.54
C LEU A 496 31.78 -22.58 4.68
N SER A 497 33.04 -22.44 4.28
CA SER A 497 34.02 -23.50 4.49
C SER A 497 34.27 -23.75 5.97
N ALA A 498 34.42 -22.69 6.79
CA ALA A 498 34.50 -22.82 8.24
C ALA A 498 33.27 -23.52 8.85
N LEU A 499 32.05 -23.09 8.50
CA LEU A 499 30.81 -23.72 8.93
C LEU A 499 30.70 -25.18 8.46
N ARG A 500 31.20 -25.52 7.27
CA ARG A 500 31.17 -26.88 6.72
C ARG A 500 32.18 -27.80 7.41
N THR A 501 33.37 -27.30 7.74
CA THR A 501 34.36 -28.03 8.56
C THR A 501 33.81 -28.29 9.96
N TYR A 502 33.20 -27.27 10.59
CA TYR A 502 32.53 -27.40 11.88
C TYR A 502 31.36 -28.40 11.84
N CYS A 503 30.52 -28.35 10.80
CA CYS A 503 29.46 -29.33 10.56
C CYS A 503 30.00 -30.76 10.43
N THR A 504 31.10 -30.95 9.70
CA THR A 504 31.71 -32.28 9.51
C THR A 504 32.21 -32.85 10.84
N SER A 505 32.85 -32.02 11.68
CA SER A 505 33.26 -32.42 13.04
C SER A 505 32.06 -32.83 13.91
N LEU A 506 30.98 -32.04 13.90
CA LEU A 506 29.76 -32.33 14.66
C LEU A 506 29.00 -33.58 14.17
N MET A 507 28.96 -33.84 12.86
CA MET A 507 28.35 -35.08 12.35
C MET A 507 29.17 -36.32 12.75
N ASN A 508 30.50 -36.22 12.74
CA ASN A 508 31.39 -37.31 13.16
C ASN A 508 31.21 -37.66 14.65
N GLN A 509 31.03 -36.65 15.52
CA GLN A 509 30.72 -36.85 16.96
C GLN A 509 29.37 -37.56 17.22
N CYS A 510 28.52 -37.69 16.21
CA CYS A 510 27.22 -38.37 16.30
C CYS A 510 27.24 -39.80 15.71
N ILE A 511 28.43 -40.36 15.42
CA ILE A 511 28.63 -41.75 14.98
C ILE A 511 29.31 -42.54 16.11
N PRO A 512 28.66 -43.57 16.70
CA PRO A 512 29.24 -44.35 17.79
C PRO A 512 30.56 -45.04 17.41
N ASP A 513 31.44 -45.23 18.39
CA ASP A 513 32.76 -45.82 18.16
C ASP A 513 32.74 -47.32 17.86
N ASN A 514 31.73 -48.03 18.35
CA ASN A 514 31.57 -49.48 18.19
C ASN A 514 30.95 -49.88 16.83
N VAL A 515 31.35 -49.22 15.73
CA VAL A 515 30.78 -49.41 14.38
C VAL A 515 31.89 -49.72 13.38
N ASN A 516 31.72 -50.81 12.62
CA ASN A 516 32.64 -51.26 11.58
C ASN A 516 33.05 -50.15 10.62
N TYR A 517 34.33 -50.13 10.21
CA TYR A 517 34.94 -49.09 9.36
C TYR A 517 34.10 -48.74 8.12
N ASP A 518 33.67 -49.74 7.35
CA ASP A 518 32.83 -49.53 6.16
C ASP A 518 31.47 -48.89 6.47
N THR A 519 30.86 -49.26 7.59
CA THR A 519 29.57 -48.72 8.04
C THR A 519 29.75 -47.28 8.53
N ARG A 520 30.82 -47.01 9.29
CA ARG A 520 31.22 -45.67 9.72
C ARG A 520 31.48 -44.73 8.53
N ALA A 521 32.21 -45.20 7.50
CA ALA A 521 32.42 -44.45 6.27
C ALA A 521 31.12 -44.16 5.50
N LYS A 522 30.22 -45.16 5.41
CA LYS A 522 28.88 -45.00 4.80
C LYS A 522 28.02 -43.98 5.55
N LEU A 523 27.99 -44.04 6.88
CA LEU A 523 27.25 -43.10 7.75
C LEU A 523 27.80 -41.68 7.60
N GLN A 524 29.12 -41.51 7.68
CA GLN A 524 29.79 -40.22 7.52
C GLN A 524 29.45 -39.59 6.16
N HIS A 525 29.47 -40.37 5.07
CA HIS A 525 29.08 -39.90 3.75
C HIS A 525 27.60 -39.49 3.68
N GLN A 526 26.69 -40.29 4.26
CA GLN A 526 25.24 -40.00 4.26
C GLN A 526 24.90 -38.76 5.09
N MET A 527 25.42 -38.64 6.31
CA MET A 527 25.18 -37.48 7.20
C MET A 527 25.77 -36.19 6.61
N HIS A 528 26.97 -36.27 6.01
CA HIS A 528 27.57 -35.14 5.30
C HIS A 528 26.74 -34.71 4.09
N ALA A 529 26.22 -35.65 3.30
CA ALA A 529 25.37 -35.36 2.14
C ALA A 529 24.06 -34.66 2.52
N GLU A 530 23.39 -35.07 3.60
CA GLU A 530 22.09 -34.52 4.03
C GLU A 530 22.17 -33.20 4.81
N VAL A 531 23.29 -32.90 5.47
CA VAL A 531 23.47 -31.67 6.27
C VAL A 531 24.57 -30.78 5.70
N CYS A 532 25.82 -31.25 5.72
CA CYS A 532 26.98 -30.40 5.49
C CYS A 532 27.20 -30.03 4.01
N ALA A 533 26.75 -30.85 3.05
CA ALA A 533 26.83 -30.57 1.62
C ALA A 533 26.00 -29.34 1.19
N TYR A 534 24.97 -28.99 1.98
CA TYR A 534 24.19 -27.77 1.78
C TYR A 534 24.93 -26.50 2.24
N LEU A 535 26.02 -26.60 3.03
CA LEU A 535 26.84 -25.46 3.45
C LEU A 535 27.82 -25.04 2.35
N THR A 536 27.28 -24.71 1.18
CA THR A 536 28.00 -24.17 0.02
C THR A 536 27.18 -23.06 -0.64
N ALA A 537 27.82 -22.07 -1.27
CA ALA A 537 27.11 -20.97 -1.92
C ALA A 537 26.11 -21.46 -2.99
N ASN A 538 26.38 -22.65 -3.56
CA ASN A 538 25.53 -23.27 -4.57
C ASN A 538 24.34 -24.06 -4.01
N LYS A 539 24.41 -24.58 -2.78
CA LYS A 539 23.35 -25.41 -2.17
C LYS A 539 22.67 -24.80 -0.92
N TYR A 540 23.19 -23.72 -0.34
CA TYR A 540 22.70 -23.15 0.93
C TYR A 540 21.20 -22.83 0.93
N PHE A 541 20.71 -22.23 -0.15
CA PHE A 541 19.28 -21.89 -0.29
C PHE A 541 18.43 -23.02 -0.90
N GLU A 542 19.03 -24.18 -1.17
CA GLU A 542 18.30 -25.34 -1.66
C GLU A 542 17.67 -26.09 -0.50
N LEU A 543 16.35 -26.02 -0.44
CA LEU A 543 15.56 -26.79 0.50
C LEU A 543 15.56 -28.25 0.06
N PRO A 544 15.76 -29.24 0.96
CA PRO A 544 15.47 -30.63 0.65
C PRO A 544 14.01 -30.75 0.18
N THR A 545 13.80 -31.58 -0.84
CA THR A 545 12.66 -31.48 -1.78
C THR A 545 11.33 -32.01 -1.22
N TYR A 546 10.78 -31.35 -0.20
CA TYR A 546 9.53 -31.74 0.45
C TYR A 546 8.32 -30.94 -0.07
N ARG A 547 7.70 -31.35 -1.20
CA ARG A 547 6.51 -30.66 -1.77
C ARG A 547 5.27 -30.90 -0.90
N LYS A 548 4.72 -29.82 -0.32
CA LYS A 548 3.30 -29.57 0.00
C LYS A 548 3.08 -28.01 -0.10
N PRO A 549 2.05 -27.32 0.46
CA PRO A 549 1.53 -26.13 -0.27
C PRO A 549 1.04 -24.94 0.64
N LEU A 550 0.53 -23.75 0.24
CA LEU A 550 0.31 -22.92 -0.99
C LEU A 550 -1.05 -22.65 -1.74
N VAL A 551 -1.13 -22.81 -3.07
CA VAL A 551 -2.06 -22.17 -4.07
C VAL A 551 -3.48 -21.75 -3.63
N ASN A 552 -4.32 -22.63 -3.05
CA ASN A 552 -5.76 -22.34 -2.88
C ASN A 552 -6.06 -21.15 -1.95
N PHE A 553 -5.25 -20.94 -0.90
CA PHE A 553 -5.44 -19.80 0.00
C PHE A 553 -5.24 -18.46 -0.73
N THR A 554 -4.25 -18.38 -1.62
CA THR A 554 -3.99 -17.16 -2.40
C THR A 554 -5.09 -16.88 -3.42
N VAL A 555 -5.65 -17.92 -4.06
CA VAL A 555 -6.80 -17.78 -4.98
C VAL A 555 -7.99 -17.18 -4.24
N VAL A 556 -8.37 -17.72 -3.08
CA VAL A 556 -9.48 -17.20 -2.26
C VAL A 556 -9.21 -15.76 -1.80
N PHE A 557 -7.99 -15.46 -1.34
CA PHE A 557 -7.61 -14.10 -0.91
C PHE A 557 -7.71 -13.08 -2.05
N CYS A 558 -7.20 -13.41 -3.25
CA CYS A 558 -7.33 -12.55 -4.42
C CYS A 558 -8.79 -12.39 -4.87
N LEU A 559 -9.63 -13.42 -4.74
CA LEU A 559 -11.05 -13.38 -5.07
C LEU A 559 -11.82 -12.45 -4.12
N VAL A 560 -11.53 -12.49 -2.81
CA VAL A 560 -12.10 -11.54 -1.83
C VAL A 560 -11.66 -10.11 -2.14
N ILE A 561 -10.39 -9.87 -2.48
CA ILE A 561 -9.93 -8.56 -2.94
C ILE A 561 -10.68 -8.13 -4.20
N PHE A 562 -10.85 -9.01 -5.19
CA PHE A 562 -11.56 -8.71 -6.43
C PHE A 562 -12.99 -8.26 -6.17
N ILE A 563 -13.75 -9.01 -5.36
CA ILE A 563 -15.12 -8.62 -4.97
C ILE A 563 -15.12 -7.26 -4.25
N GLY A 564 -14.22 -7.06 -3.27
CA GLY A 564 -14.09 -5.77 -2.58
C GLY A 564 -13.74 -4.62 -3.52
N MET A 565 -12.92 -4.86 -4.55
CA MET A 565 -12.59 -3.89 -5.58
C MET A 565 -13.75 -3.61 -6.53
N CYS A 566 -14.56 -4.61 -6.89
CA CYS A 566 -15.80 -4.38 -7.63
C CYS A 566 -16.79 -3.53 -6.82
N LEU A 567 -16.95 -3.80 -5.52
CA LEU A 567 -17.81 -3.02 -4.63
C LEU A 567 -17.31 -1.58 -4.46
N VAL A 568 -15.99 -1.37 -4.28
CA VAL A 568 -15.39 -0.02 -4.26
C VAL A 568 -15.51 0.65 -5.63
N GLY A 569 -15.41 -0.09 -6.74
CA GLY A 569 -15.62 0.44 -8.09
C GLY A 569 -17.04 0.93 -8.32
N ILE A 570 -18.04 0.12 -7.96
CA ILE A 570 -19.46 0.51 -7.95
C ILE A 570 -19.65 1.73 -7.05
N GLY A 571 -19.10 1.71 -5.82
CA GLY A 571 -19.16 2.84 -4.90
C GLY A 571 -18.53 4.11 -5.46
N VAL A 572 -17.37 4.06 -6.12
CA VAL A 572 -16.79 5.23 -6.78
C VAL A 572 -17.72 5.71 -7.91
N VAL A 573 -18.17 4.82 -8.79
CA VAL A 573 -19.07 5.17 -9.90
C VAL A 573 -20.41 5.75 -9.43
N THR A 574 -20.95 5.33 -8.28
CA THR A 574 -22.24 5.83 -7.76
C THR A 574 -22.13 7.01 -6.79
N HIS A 575 -20.98 7.21 -6.13
CA HIS A 575 -20.81 8.22 -5.07
C HIS A 575 -19.79 9.33 -5.38
N SER A 576 -18.90 9.19 -6.36
CA SER A 576 -17.94 10.24 -6.71
C SER A 576 -18.54 11.24 -7.69
N ASP A 577 -18.78 12.47 -7.25
CA ASP A 577 -18.69 13.72 -8.04
C ASP A 577 -19.40 13.75 -9.44
N TRP A 578 -20.45 12.94 -9.67
CA TRP A 578 -21.24 12.89 -10.94
C TRP A 578 -22.54 13.70 -10.92
N LYS A 579 -22.98 14.17 -9.75
CA LYS A 579 -23.97 15.26 -9.69
C LYS A 579 -23.22 16.58 -9.77
N LEU A 580 -23.78 17.49 -10.57
CA LEU A 580 -23.30 18.85 -10.77
C LEU A 580 -22.96 19.53 -9.44
N ASP A 581 -21.93 20.35 -9.45
CA ASP A 581 -21.60 21.22 -8.32
C ASP A 581 -22.71 22.29 -8.25
N ASP A 582 -23.70 22.11 -7.36
CA ASP A 582 -24.77 23.08 -7.04
C ASP A 582 -24.20 24.35 -6.34
N ASN A 583 -22.95 24.72 -6.63
CA ASN A 583 -22.22 25.88 -6.13
C ASN A 583 -21.89 26.90 -7.24
N ASP A 584 -21.98 26.54 -8.51
CA ASP A 584 -21.65 27.45 -9.63
C ASP A 584 -22.71 28.56 -9.85
N GLU A 585 -23.95 28.38 -9.37
CA GLU A 585 -24.98 29.42 -9.42
C GLU A 585 -24.65 30.63 -8.51
N TYR A 586 -23.80 30.43 -7.49
CA TYR A 586 -23.29 31.52 -6.63
C TYR A 586 -22.04 32.23 -7.20
N GLN A 587 -21.28 31.58 -8.08
CA GLN A 587 -20.10 32.19 -8.72
C GLN A 587 -20.45 32.88 -10.05
N SER A 588 -21.36 32.31 -10.86
CA SER A 588 -21.74 32.87 -12.15
C SER A 588 -22.53 34.19 -12.01
N GLY A 589 -23.43 34.27 -11.02
CA GLY A 589 -24.18 35.50 -10.73
C GLY A 589 -23.31 36.70 -10.36
N LYS A 590 -22.17 36.46 -9.68
CA LYS A 590 -21.24 37.52 -9.25
C LYS A 590 -20.39 38.07 -10.40
N HIS A 591 -20.01 37.24 -11.37
CA HIS A 591 -19.22 37.72 -12.51
C HIS A 591 -20.03 38.57 -13.50
N LEU A 592 -21.34 38.33 -13.60
CA LEU A 592 -22.27 39.14 -14.40
C LEU A 592 -22.70 40.45 -13.71
N SER A 593 -22.74 40.51 -12.36
CA SER A 593 -22.93 41.78 -11.66
C SER A 593 -21.72 42.71 -11.84
N ASP A 594 -20.51 42.16 -11.78
CA ASP A 594 -19.31 43.00 -11.71
C ASP A 594 -18.95 43.60 -13.09
N GLU A 595 -19.17 42.88 -14.20
CA GLU A 595 -19.02 43.47 -15.55
C GLU A 595 -20.11 44.51 -15.87
N SER A 596 -21.35 44.30 -15.41
CA SER A 596 -22.44 45.27 -15.65
C SER A 596 -22.29 46.54 -14.80
N ILE A 597 -21.80 46.42 -13.56
CA ILE A 597 -21.47 47.57 -12.70
C ILE A 597 -20.24 48.32 -13.24
N SER A 598 -19.20 47.62 -13.72
CA SER A 598 -18.03 48.25 -14.33
C SER A 598 -18.38 49.02 -15.62
N ALA A 599 -19.25 48.47 -16.47
CA ALA A 599 -19.75 49.15 -17.67
C ALA A 599 -20.62 50.38 -17.34
N ALA A 600 -21.48 50.30 -16.32
CA ALA A 600 -22.29 51.43 -15.88
C ALA A 600 -21.43 52.57 -15.26
N THR A 601 -20.40 52.23 -14.48
CA THR A 601 -19.54 53.21 -13.80
C THR A 601 -18.61 53.95 -14.78
N ALA A 602 -18.19 53.28 -15.86
CA ALA A 602 -17.40 53.91 -16.93
C ALA A 602 -18.18 54.92 -17.79
N LEU A 603 -19.52 54.84 -17.80
CA LEU A 603 -20.39 55.75 -18.58
C LEU A 603 -20.81 57.03 -17.82
N LEU A 604 -20.49 57.14 -16.53
CA LEU A 604 -20.92 58.24 -15.65
C LEU A 604 -19.85 59.30 -15.33
N SER A 605 -18.62 59.18 -15.87
CA SER A 605 -17.48 60.02 -15.48
C SER A 605 -16.82 60.86 -16.58
N THR A 606 -17.38 60.94 -17.80
CA THR A 606 -16.77 61.69 -18.92
C THR A 606 -17.77 62.48 -19.77
N THR A 607 -18.17 63.67 -19.28
CA THR A 607 -18.59 64.80 -20.15
C THR A 607 -17.86 66.06 -19.66
N PRO A 608 -17.31 66.89 -20.58
CA PRO A 608 -18.16 67.88 -21.23
C PRO A 608 -17.87 68.18 -22.72
N ALA A 609 -18.91 68.71 -23.37
CA ALA A 609 -18.92 69.71 -24.45
C ALA A 609 -18.39 69.40 -25.88
N ASN A 610 -19.29 69.63 -26.85
CA ASN A 610 -19.09 70.07 -28.24
C ASN A 610 -18.46 69.11 -29.28
N GLY A 611 -19.11 68.98 -30.46
CA GLY A 611 -18.43 68.51 -31.68
C GLY A 611 -19.27 67.68 -32.65
N ILE A 612 -19.75 68.32 -33.71
CA ILE A 612 -20.58 67.81 -34.82
C ILE A 612 -19.78 66.83 -35.75
N VAL A 613 -20.50 66.00 -36.54
CA VAL A 613 -20.14 65.44 -37.89
C VAL A 613 -19.74 63.93 -38.03
N HIS A 614 -20.67 63.16 -38.62
CA HIS A 614 -20.54 62.04 -39.60
C HIS A 614 -19.79 60.69 -39.35
N SER A 615 -20.59 59.61 -39.46
CA SER A 615 -20.55 58.59 -40.55
C SER A 615 -20.04 57.15 -40.31
N SER A 616 -20.89 56.21 -40.76
CA SER A 616 -20.61 54.89 -41.36
C SER A 616 -20.11 53.71 -40.51
N LYS A 617 -21.09 52.93 -40.02
CA LYS A 617 -21.29 51.49 -40.30
C LYS A 617 -20.04 50.64 -40.63
N ASN A 618 -19.66 49.72 -39.73
CA ASN A 618 -19.32 48.32 -40.03
C ASN A 618 -19.01 47.49 -38.75
N ALA A 619 -20.04 47.00 -38.04
CA ALA A 619 -19.92 45.96 -37.00
C ALA A 619 -21.29 45.42 -36.51
N GLN A 620 -22.13 44.83 -37.39
CA GLN A 620 -23.42 44.23 -36.98
C GLN A 620 -23.73 42.88 -37.65
N LEU A 621 -22.72 42.03 -37.85
CA LEU A 621 -22.90 40.60 -38.10
C LEU A 621 -21.94 39.82 -37.20
N PHE A 622 -22.43 39.26 -36.08
CA PHE A 622 -22.07 37.91 -35.57
C PHE A 622 -22.78 37.45 -34.27
N ILE A 623 -23.89 38.05 -33.83
CA ILE A 623 -24.71 37.49 -32.74
C ILE A 623 -26.17 37.33 -33.19
N ARG A 624 -26.47 36.21 -33.86
CA ARG A 624 -27.85 35.83 -34.19
C ARG A 624 -28.03 34.32 -34.37
N GLN A 625 -27.87 33.53 -33.30
CA GLN A 625 -28.55 32.24 -33.13
C GLN A 625 -28.47 31.75 -31.67
N ARG A 626 -29.55 31.10 -31.20
CA ARG A 626 -29.75 30.50 -29.85
C ARG A 626 -29.98 31.44 -28.65
N VAL A 627 -31.12 32.14 -28.67
CA VAL A 627 -32.09 32.02 -27.56
C VAL A 627 -33.48 31.95 -28.19
N GLN A 628 -34.22 30.85 -27.98
CA GLN A 628 -35.67 30.81 -28.20
C GLN A 628 -36.35 30.84 -26.83
N PHE A 629 -36.80 32.03 -26.41
CA PHE A 629 -37.83 32.15 -25.39
C PHE A 629 -39.18 31.86 -26.02
N LYS A 630 -40.04 31.11 -25.31
CA LYS A 630 -41.45 30.96 -25.67
C LYS A 630 -42.28 31.76 -24.67
N SER A 631 -42.94 32.80 -25.15
CA SER A 631 -43.87 33.64 -24.39
C SER A 631 -45.18 32.91 -24.11
N CYS A 632 -45.87 33.28 -23.03
CA CYS A 632 -47.30 33.60 -23.07
C CYS A 632 -47.58 34.74 -22.08
N GLU A 633 -48.39 35.69 -22.53
CA GLU A 633 -48.78 36.91 -21.82
C GLU A 633 -50.11 36.74 -21.07
N GLY A 634 -50.45 37.69 -20.20
CA GLY A 634 -51.81 38.26 -20.26
C GLY A 634 -52.75 38.07 -19.06
N GLU A 635 -53.01 39.21 -18.41
CA GLU A 635 -54.33 39.65 -17.91
C GLU A 635 -54.80 39.37 -16.46
N CYS A 636 -54.67 40.43 -15.65
CA CYS A 636 -55.77 41.17 -15.00
C CYS A 636 -56.65 40.58 -13.86
N GLN A 637 -56.67 41.38 -12.78
CA GLN A 637 -57.81 41.80 -11.94
C GLN A 637 -58.18 41.08 -10.62
N HIS A 638 -58.19 41.91 -9.58
CA HIS A 638 -59.16 42.06 -8.48
C HIS A 638 -59.36 40.99 -7.36
N LEU A 639 -58.86 41.41 -6.19
CA LEU A 639 -59.56 41.59 -4.90
C LEU A 639 -60.09 40.41 -4.04
N HIS A 640 -60.19 40.74 -2.75
CA HIS A 640 -60.93 40.11 -1.63
C HIS A 640 -60.38 38.86 -0.92
N SER A 641 -59.73 39.15 0.21
CA SER A 641 -60.09 38.66 1.56
C SER A 641 -61.31 37.73 1.69
N HIS A 642 -61.15 36.58 2.38
CA HIS A 642 -61.77 36.40 3.70
C HIS A 642 -61.22 35.20 4.49
N SER A 643 -61.23 35.35 5.81
CA SER A 643 -61.12 34.29 6.81
C SER A 643 -62.41 33.46 6.93
N HIS A 644 -62.33 32.15 7.18
CA HIS A 644 -62.83 31.58 8.45
C HIS A 644 -62.49 30.10 8.70
N SER A 645 -62.49 29.78 9.98
CA SER A 645 -62.43 28.48 10.66
C SER A 645 -63.67 27.59 10.48
N HIS A 646 -63.50 26.26 10.57
CA HIS A 646 -64.24 25.29 11.42
C HIS A 646 -63.83 23.85 10.98
N HIS A 647 -63.95 22.73 11.71
CA HIS A 647 -63.95 22.26 13.12
C HIS A 647 -64.53 20.81 13.05
N HIS A 648 -64.08 19.85 13.89
CA HIS A 648 -64.67 18.49 14.06
C HIS A 648 -64.59 17.54 12.82
N HIS A 649 -64.78 16.20 12.83
CA HIS A 649 -64.87 15.06 13.80
C HIS A 649 -64.82 13.72 12.98
N HIS A 650 -64.64 12.48 13.48
CA HIS A 650 -64.02 11.88 14.68
C HIS A 650 -63.92 10.33 14.49
N HIS A 651 -62.84 9.65 14.94
CA HIS A 651 -62.72 8.17 14.98
C HIS A 651 -62.89 7.41 13.63
N HIS A 652 -62.57 6.12 13.43
CA HIS A 652 -62.28 5.00 14.34
C HIS A 652 -61.34 3.96 13.69
N GLU A 653 -60.72 3.09 14.49
CA GLU A 653 -59.95 1.90 14.06
C GLU A 653 -60.84 0.76 13.53
N HIS A 654 -60.24 -0.15 12.74
CA HIS A 654 -60.49 -1.60 12.55
C HIS A 654 -59.93 -2.02 11.17
N ILE A 655 -59.16 -3.10 10.96
CA ILE A 655 -58.66 -4.23 11.78
C ILE A 655 -57.19 -4.49 11.43
#